data_AF-A0AB37AZS0-F1
#
_entry.id   AF-A0AB37AZS0-F1
#
_cell.length_a   1.000
_cell.length_b   1.000
_cell.length_c   1.000
_cell.angle_alpha   90.00
_cell.angle_beta   90.00
_cell.angle_gamma   90.00
#
_symmetry.space_group_name_H-M   'P 1'
#
loop_
_entity.id
_entity.type
_entity.pdbx_description
1 polymer ?
#
loop_
_entity_poly.entity_id
_entity_poly.type
_entity_poly.pdbx_seq_one_letter_code
_entity_poly.pdbx_strand_id
1 'polypeptide(L)'
;SPSIFANTSILEEQANIKIGFILKDAEDRTSHVWRGACSITPDCFGQFTFLQGSDNRSTSLGDDTQFSFADKPAKGVSSYYSSAKTDTNSSETGYTILNIDGKNYNTPILAVDNMPVIKKYLEKTYSNDLKTAIPQQLKKMYEKNPERFKKLKEENKQKWKQQLKAAGFTDELIAQKLPDSILDPIVEEELLKQPIAKLSDTQLNNIFNKTLHVNITNNAHVAGQVLELTKMTLNDSLWEPRRHSDIHTLETSNAQIRLNTKDEQLTVHEEYKGGAHFLFKQDLHHITQPSLIFDKNVTGNAKVVLEQELGKIKALKGKKLIEVKGDADATAFSFDREYKKGLYKLLLNHCENGFCFDVQKLAIPVATLALYSQQAQMANTLFGLQLSDRNSDIFNRTLAHKSVWVRAIDGYSNQNVQGNATPAESHQKGVQIGGDLFEWQNPNNQLSFGLMVGQAKQHSKLYRANTSITGDMKGYAMGAYATWQQLQDKQTGAYIDSWLQYQHFRHHLSDENSSERYKTKGWTASLEVGYNALLAEHFTKKGNRVGFYLQPQVQLTRFGVDGHFVDSNDTNVTLLGTHQWQSRVGVQAKLPITFTNGITLKPFVTFNVIHQAKNFGVEMDGERRVVDNKITLEGQIGVAVKVKSHLTLQASFNRQTGKNRQARQGALNLQWAF
;
A
#
# COMPACT_ATOMS: atom_id res chain seq x y z
N SER A 1 25.81 2.14 42.66
CA SER A 1 25.33 3.30 43.42
C SER A 1 23.81 3.38 43.40
N PRO A 2 23.14 3.21 44.54
CA PRO A 2 21.78 3.68 44.74
C PRO A 2 21.83 5.11 45.30
N SER A 3 21.14 6.05 44.66
CA SER A 3 20.35 7.13 45.28
C SER A 3 20.10 8.30 44.31
N ILE A 4 18.80 8.62 44.15
CA ILE A 4 18.22 9.96 44.30
C ILE A 4 18.75 11.04 43.34
N PHE A 5 17.97 11.38 42.31
CA PHE A 5 17.37 12.72 42.15
C PHE A 5 16.26 12.69 41.08
N ALA A 6 15.09 13.18 41.51
CA ALA A 6 13.98 13.80 40.79
C ALA A 6 13.90 13.72 39.25
N ASN A 7 12.72 13.35 38.73
CA ASN A 7 12.09 14.16 37.69
C ASN A 7 10.56 14.03 37.73
N THR A 8 9.97 14.62 38.78
CA THR A 8 8.60 15.15 38.80
C THR A 8 8.43 16.39 37.90
N SER A 9 9.45 16.74 37.10
CA SER A 9 9.51 17.97 36.28
C SER A 9 8.82 17.84 34.92
N ILE A 10 8.64 16.65 34.34
CA ILE A 10 8.06 16.51 32.99
C ILE A 10 6.57 16.87 32.99
N LEU A 11 5.82 16.46 34.04
CA LEU A 11 4.41 16.84 34.20
C LEU A 11 4.24 18.33 34.58
N GLU A 12 5.20 18.90 35.32
CA GLU A 12 5.19 20.33 35.67
C GLU A 12 5.57 21.22 34.48
N GLU A 13 6.52 20.78 33.66
CA GLU A 13 6.95 21.46 32.44
C GLU A 13 5.88 21.30 31.34
N GLN A 14 5.23 20.13 31.21
CA GLN A 14 4.05 19.96 30.37
C GLN A 14 2.86 20.78 30.86
N ALA A 15 2.62 20.91 32.17
CA ALA A 15 1.58 21.79 32.69
C ALA A 15 1.89 23.27 32.42
N ASN A 16 3.15 23.71 32.56
CA ASN A 16 3.58 25.07 32.24
C ASN A 16 3.52 25.37 30.74
N ILE A 17 3.85 24.39 29.89
CA ILE A 17 3.71 24.47 28.43
C ILE A 17 2.24 24.43 28.03
N LYS A 18 1.41 23.55 28.61
CA LYS A 18 -0.06 23.49 28.42
C LYS A 18 -0.71 24.81 28.83
N ILE A 19 -0.33 25.40 29.97
CA ILE A 19 -0.81 26.72 30.42
C ILE A 19 -0.35 27.83 29.47
N GLY A 20 0.93 27.85 29.07
CA GLY A 20 1.45 28.81 28.09
C GLY A 20 0.79 28.70 26.71
N PHE A 21 0.47 27.48 26.28
CA PHE A 21 -0.24 27.17 25.03
C PHE A 21 -1.72 27.54 25.11
N ILE A 22 -2.40 27.20 26.19
CA ILE A 22 -3.79 27.59 26.48
C ILE A 22 -3.94 29.12 26.51
N LEU A 23 -2.94 29.84 27.04
CA LEU A 23 -2.93 31.30 27.05
C LEU A 23 -2.64 31.91 25.67
N LYS A 24 -1.82 31.26 24.84
CA LYS A 24 -1.44 31.73 23.50
C LYS A 24 -2.52 31.45 22.44
N ASP A 25 -3.22 30.31 22.53
CA ASP A 25 -4.39 30.01 21.68
C ASP A 25 -5.64 30.77 22.15
N ALA A 26 -5.77 31.11 23.45
CA ALA A 26 -6.82 32.02 23.92
C ALA A 26 -6.68 33.46 23.39
N GLU A 27 -5.48 33.85 22.93
CA GLU A 27 -5.25 35.11 22.23
C GLU A 27 -5.69 35.06 20.75
N ASP A 28 -5.88 33.86 20.18
CA ASP A 28 -6.40 33.66 18.82
C ASP A 28 -7.94 33.49 18.87
N ARG A 29 -8.62 34.64 18.86
CA ARG A 29 -10.02 34.87 19.30
C ARG A 29 -11.14 34.28 18.40
N THR A 30 -10.89 33.22 17.63
CA THR A 30 -11.85 32.70 16.63
C THR A 30 -12.49 31.35 16.97
N SER A 31 -12.28 30.81 18.18
CA SER A 31 -12.82 29.50 18.58
C SER A 31 -13.90 29.59 19.66
N HIS A 32 -14.96 28.79 19.50
CA HIS A 32 -16.13 28.82 20.37
C HIS A 32 -16.05 27.78 21.50
N VAL A 33 -16.34 28.26 22.72
CA VAL A 33 -16.33 27.64 24.06
C VAL A 33 -14.95 27.56 24.72
N TRP A 34 -14.70 28.51 25.63
CA TRP A 34 -13.49 28.59 26.43
C TRP A 34 -13.84 28.76 27.91
N ARG A 35 -13.20 27.97 28.77
CA ARG A 35 -13.05 28.26 30.20
C ARG A 35 -11.56 28.27 30.50
N GLY A 36 -11.05 29.36 31.07
CA GLY A 36 -9.63 29.47 31.40
C GLY A 36 -9.27 30.71 32.19
N ALA A 37 -7.97 30.85 32.51
CA ALA A 37 -7.43 31.74 33.54
C ALA A 37 -7.81 33.25 33.47
N CYS A 38 -8.33 33.74 32.34
CA CYS A 38 -8.94 35.08 32.29
C CYS A 38 -10.06 35.19 33.32
N SER A 39 -10.80 34.10 33.57
CA SER A 39 -11.87 34.03 34.57
C SER A 39 -11.43 34.31 36.01
N ILE A 40 -10.15 34.57 36.29
CA ILE A 40 -9.61 34.90 37.63
C ILE A 40 -9.12 36.36 37.69
N THR A 41 -9.02 37.07 36.56
CA THR A 41 -8.60 38.48 36.52
C THR A 41 -9.78 39.43 36.78
N PRO A 42 -9.57 40.61 37.42
CA PRO A 42 -10.63 41.59 37.68
C PRO A 42 -11.38 42.04 36.42
N ASP A 43 -10.69 42.08 35.28
CA ASP A 43 -11.26 42.51 33.99
C ASP A 43 -12.25 41.50 33.39
N CYS A 44 -12.19 40.24 33.83
CA CYS A 44 -13.04 39.13 33.39
C CYS A 44 -14.07 38.74 34.49
N PHE A 45 -13.78 39.02 35.77
CA PHE A 45 -14.68 38.85 36.91
C PHE A 45 -15.75 39.97 36.95
N GLY A 46 -16.70 39.88 36.03
CA GLY A 46 -17.78 40.84 35.84
C GLY A 46 -18.61 40.57 34.58
N GLN A 47 -18.02 39.88 33.59
CA GLN A 47 -18.72 39.39 32.39
C GLN A 47 -19.56 38.12 32.63
N PHE A 48 -19.73 37.68 33.88
CA PHE A 48 -20.82 36.78 34.26
C PHE A 48 -22.16 37.52 34.44
N THR A 49 -22.26 38.78 34.00
CA THR A 49 -23.57 39.34 33.66
C THR A 49 -23.93 38.87 32.26
N PHE A 50 -25.00 38.07 32.21
CA PHE A 50 -25.79 37.75 31.03
C PHE A 50 -25.76 38.91 30.02
N LEU A 51 -25.01 38.74 28.92
CA LEU A 51 -25.36 39.41 27.68
C LEU A 51 -26.43 38.52 27.06
N GLN A 52 -27.66 39.03 27.05
CA GLN A 52 -28.77 38.46 26.31
C GLN A 52 -28.35 38.38 24.83
N GLY A 53 -27.74 37.26 24.45
CA GLY A 53 -27.70 36.85 23.06
C GLY A 53 -29.14 36.75 22.61
N SER A 54 -29.47 37.48 21.54
CA SER A 54 -30.81 37.72 21.02
C SER A 54 -31.79 36.57 21.31
N ASP A 55 -32.94 36.93 21.85
CA ASP A 55 -34.08 36.06 22.16
C ASP A 55 -34.19 34.81 21.27
N ASN A 56 -34.45 33.67 21.92
CA ASN A 56 -34.99 32.43 21.38
C ASN A 56 -35.34 32.48 19.88
N ARG A 57 -34.44 32.02 19.01
CA ARG A 57 -34.87 31.51 17.71
C ARG A 57 -34.96 29.99 17.78
N SER A 58 -36.19 29.50 17.94
CA SER A 58 -36.53 28.17 17.45
C SER A 58 -36.39 28.21 15.94
N THR A 59 -35.44 27.48 15.37
CA THR A 59 -35.39 27.20 13.94
C THR A 59 -35.70 25.73 13.73
N SER A 60 -36.80 25.48 13.03
CA SER A 60 -37.20 24.16 12.56
C SER A 60 -36.06 23.55 11.71
N LEU A 61 -35.68 22.30 12.01
CA LEU A 61 -34.78 21.50 11.20
C LEU A 61 -35.27 21.46 9.73
N GLY A 62 -34.48 21.98 8.79
CA GLY A 62 -34.73 21.80 7.35
C GLY A 62 -34.46 22.97 6.42
N ASP A 63 -34.17 24.19 6.90
CA ASP A 63 -33.90 25.33 5.99
C ASP A 63 -32.40 25.50 5.68
N ASP A 64 -32.11 25.68 4.39
CA ASP A 64 -30.80 25.77 3.72
C ASP A 64 -29.93 26.99 4.12
N THR A 65 -30.00 27.47 5.35
CA THR A 65 -29.07 28.49 5.84
C THR A 65 -27.80 27.84 6.37
N GLN A 66 -26.70 28.00 5.63
CA GLN A 66 -25.35 27.68 6.08
C GLN A 66 -25.12 28.22 7.50
N PHE A 67 -24.83 27.34 8.47
CA PHE A 67 -24.27 27.73 9.75
C PHE A 67 -22.86 28.29 9.51
N SER A 68 -22.79 29.60 9.28
CA SER A 68 -21.56 30.38 9.23
C SER A 68 -21.44 31.14 10.55
N PHE A 69 -20.69 30.60 11.52
CA PHE A 69 -20.30 31.34 12.73
C PHE A 69 -19.15 32.34 12.44
N ALA A 70 -19.33 33.16 11.41
CA ALA A 70 -18.32 34.12 10.94
C ALA A 70 -18.88 35.55 10.89
N ASP A 71 -19.56 36.00 11.95
CA ASP A 71 -19.77 37.43 12.14
C ASP A 71 -18.52 38.03 12.81
N LYS A 72 -17.77 38.84 12.06
CA LYS A 72 -16.69 39.66 12.62
C LYS A 72 -17.28 40.50 13.77
N PRO A 73 -16.61 40.59 14.94
CA PRO A 73 -17.09 41.40 16.05
C PRO A 73 -17.31 42.86 15.63
N ALA A 74 -18.41 43.45 16.08
CA ALA A 74 -18.62 44.89 15.97
C ALA A 74 -17.45 45.65 16.62
N LYS A 75 -17.11 46.81 16.07
CA LYS A 75 -15.96 47.63 16.53
C LYS A 75 -16.15 47.96 18.03
N GLY A 76 -15.31 47.37 18.90
CA GLY A 76 -15.41 47.50 20.35
C GLY A 76 -15.82 46.23 21.11
N VAL A 77 -16.21 45.17 20.40
CA VAL A 77 -16.50 43.84 20.98
C VAL A 77 -15.33 42.90 20.67
N SER A 78 -14.78 42.22 21.67
CA SER A 78 -13.55 41.42 21.54
C SER A 78 -13.78 39.91 21.35
N SER A 79 -14.99 39.40 21.55
CA SER A 79 -15.26 37.95 21.57
C SER A 79 -16.75 37.63 21.36
N TYR A 80 -17.06 36.55 20.64
CA TYR A 80 -18.37 35.89 20.64
C TYR A 80 -18.30 34.58 21.44
N TYR A 81 -19.10 34.48 22.49
CA TYR A 81 -19.41 33.17 23.11
C TYR A 81 -20.74 32.70 22.52
N SER A 82 -20.70 31.81 21.52
CA SER A 82 -21.92 31.16 21.05
C SER A 82 -22.16 29.91 21.88
N SER A 83 -23.10 30.00 22.82
CA SER A 83 -23.80 28.81 23.30
C SER A 83 -25.05 28.63 22.45
N ALA A 84 -24.94 27.93 21.33
CA ALA A 84 -26.12 27.43 20.66
C ALA A 84 -26.64 26.26 21.50
N LYS A 85 -27.80 26.44 22.15
CA LYS A 85 -28.60 25.30 22.61
C LYS A 85 -29.05 24.53 21.35
N THR A 86 -28.67 23.26 21.21
CA THR A 86 -29.36 22.35 20.28
C THR A 86 -30.52 21.63 20.96
N ASP A 87 -30.63 21.70 22.31
CA ASP A 87 -31.74 21.14 23.08
C ASP A 87 -32.25 22.08 24.20
N THR A 88 -33.48 21.84 24.65
CA THR A 88 -34.15 22.61 25.73
C THR A 88 -33.65 22.26 27.14
N ASN A 89 -32.79 21.24 27.29
CA ASN A 89 -32.34 20.71 28.59
C ASN A 89 -30.97 21.26 29.02
N SER A 90 -30.29 22.00 28.15
CA SER A 90 -29.00 22.62 28.41
C SER A 90 -29.15 23.84 29.37
N SER A 91 -28.42 23.86 30.49
CA SER A 91 -28.58 24.93 31.51
C SER A 91 -27.75 26.19 31.20
N GLU A 92 -28.36 27.37 31.32
CA GLU A 92 -27.83 28.66 30.84
C GLU A 92 -26.93 29.43 31.81
N THR A 93 -26.52 28.82 32.93
CA THR A 93 -25.61 29.47 33.88
C THR A 93 -24.54 28.50 34.36
N GLY A 94 -23.46 28.37 33.59
CA GLY A 94 -22.27 27.63 34.00
C GLY A 94 -22.31 26.14 33.69
N TYR A 95 -22.38 25.80 32.39
CA TYR A 95 -22.23 24.48 31.76
C TYR A 95 -21.39 23.46 32.55
N THR A 96 -22.00 22.37 32.97
CA THR A 96 -21.29 21.14 33.38
C THR A 96 -21.42 20.06 32.30
N ILE A 97 -22.36 20.21 31.37
CA ILE A 97 -22.63 19.29 30.27
C ILE A 97 -22.90 20.09 28.99
N LEU A 98 -22.31 19.68 27.86
CA LEU A 98 -22.56 20.16 26.51
C LEU A 98 -23.14 19.00 25.68
N ASN A 99 -24.37 19.13 25.19
CA ASN A 99 -24.98 18.15 24.29
C ASN A 99 -24.89 18.64 22.84
N ILE A 100 -24.38 17.79 21.95
CA ILE A 100 -24.36 18.00 20.50
C ILE A 100 -25.16 16.85 19.89
N ASP A 101 -26.29 17.19 19.28
CA ASP A 101 -27.26 16.19 18.81
C ASP A 101 -27.68 16.41 17.35
N GLY A 102 -28.00 15.30 16.66
CA GLY A 102 -28.53 15.28 15.31
C GLY A 102 -27.48 15.31 14.19
N LYS A 103 -27.95 15.27 12.92
CA LYS A 103 -27.09 15.30 11.72
C LYS A 103 -26.48 16.69 11.50
N ASN A 104 -25.44 17.01 12.26
CA ASN A 104 -24.65 18.21 12.07
C ASN A 104 -23.43 17.89 11.19
N TYR A 105 -23.25 18.61 10.08
CA TYR A 105 -22.10 18.45 9.21
C TYR A 105 -20.88 19.20 9.78
N ASN A 106 -19.83 18.46 10.16
CA ASN A 106 -18.50 18.99 10.51
C ASN A 106 -18.52 20.18 11.48
N THR A 107 -19.28 20.07 12.58
CA THR A 107 -19.40 21.14 13.57
C THR A 107 -18.06 21.34 14.28
N PRO A 108 -17.50 22.55 14.30
CA PRO A 108 -16.25 22.80 15.00
C PRO A 108 -16.43 22.65 16.53
N ILE A 109 -15.52 21.95 17.20
CA ILE A 109 -15.45 21.89 18.66
C ILE A 109 -14.08 22.32 19.18
N LEU A 110 -14.07 23.22 20.18
CA LEU A 110 -12.93 23.38 21.07
C LEU A 110 -13.47 23.27 22.49
N ALA A 111 -13.14 22.19 23.20
CA ALA A 111 -13.59 22.00 24.58
C ALA A 111 -12.37 21.95 25.52
N VAL A 112 -12.30 22.89 26.46
CA VAL A 112 -11.19 22.97 27.42
C VAL A 112 -11.75 22.97 28.84
N ASP A 113 -11.31 22.01 29.65
CA ASP A 113 -11.68 21.89 31.06
C ASP A 113 -10.46 22.02 31.98
N ASN A 114 -9.98 23.26 32.15
CA ASN A 114 -8.76 23.53 32.88
C ASN A 114 -8.99 23.93 34.35
N MET A 115 -10.24 24.03 34.83
CA MET A 115 -10.50 24.49 36.20
C MET A 115 -9.92 23.55 37.27
N PRO A 116 -10.02 22.21 37.15
CA PRO A 116 -9.35 21.30 38.07
C PRO A 116 -7.82 21.40 38.02
N VAL A 117 -7.26 21.61 36.82
CA VAL A 117 -5.81 21.76 36.62
C VAL A 117 -5.30 23.06 37.26
N ILE A 118 -6.02 24.17 37.03
CA ILE A 118 -5.72 25.47 37.64
C ILE A 118 -5.85 25.39 39.16
N LYS A 119 -6.88 24.71 39.68
CA LYS A 119 -7.04 24.46 41.11
C LYS A 119 -5.82 23.78 41.71
N LYS A 120 -5.40 22.65 41.12
CA LYS A 120 -4.22 21.89 41.55
C LYS A 120 -2.94 22.73 41.49
N TYR A 121 -2.78 23.55 40.45
CA TYR A 121 -1.65 24.47 40.32
C TYR A 121 -1.65 25.54 41.43
N LEU A 122 -2.79 26.16 41.69
CA LEU A 122 -2.98 27.15 42.76
C LEU A 122 -2.65 26.56 44.13
N GLU A 123 -3.22 25.40 44.42
CA GLU A 123 -3.04 24.68 45.68
C GLU A 123 -1.60 24.27 45.93
N LYS A 124 -0.90 23.81 44.89
CA LYS A 124 0.49 23.35 44.98
C LYS A 124 1.51 24.50 45.02
N THR A 125 1.26 25.57 44.30
CA THR A 125 2.26 26.63 44.04
C THR A 125 2.15 27.81 45.01
N TYR A 126 0.95 28.09 45.52
CA TYR A 126 0.67 29.28 46.32
C TYR A 126 0.14 28.92 47.72
N SER A 127 -1.02 28.28 47.79
CA SER A 127 -1.62 27.88 49.08
C SER A 127 -2.73 26.86 48.87
N ASN A 128 -2.90 25.91 49.79
CA ASN A 128 -4.00 24.95 49.80
C ASN A 128 -5.39 25.58 50.05
N ASP A 129 -5.44 26.84 50.52
CA ASP A 129 -6.65 27.63 50.60
C ASP A 129 -6.76 28.54 49.37
N LEU A 130 -7.80 28.34 48.55
CA LEU A 130 -8.03 29.10 47.33
C LEU A 130 -8.24 30.60 47.58
N LYS A 131 -8.79 31.01 48.74
CA LYS A 131 -8.90 32.43 49.10
C LYS A 131 -7.56 33.10 49.35
N THR A 132 -6.55 32.31 49.71
CA THR A 132 -5.17 32.75 49.89
C THR A 132 -4.36 32.61 48.60
N ALA A 133 -4.57 31.52 47.85
CA ALA A 133 -3.81 31.20 46.65
C ALA A 133 -4.06 32.17 45.49
N ILE A 134 -5.33 32.55 45.26
CA ILE A 134 -5.73 33.40 44.13
C ILE A 134 -5.11 34.81 44.23
N PRO A 135 -5.19 35.52 45.38
CA PRO A 135 -4.50 36.80 45.53
C PRO A 135 -2.98 36.72 45.34
N GLN A 136 -2.33 35.64 45.80
CA GLN A 136 -0.89 35.46 45.62
C GLN A 136 -0.51 35.20 44.16
N GLN A 137 -1.33 34.44 43.43
CA GLN A 137 -1.17 34.26 41.99
C GLN A 137 -1.34 35.58 41.24
N LEU A 138 -2.41 36.33 41.56
CA LEU A 138 -2.66 37.64 40.96
C LEU A 138 -1.48 38.58 41.17
N LYS A 139 -0.91 38.59 42.39
CA LYS A 139 0.29 39.38 42.70
C LYS A 139 1.47 39.01 41.81
N LYS A 140 1.82 37.71 41.70
CA LYS A 140 2.91 37.26 40.81
C LYS A 140 2.65 37.57 39.34
N MET A 141 1.40 37.53 38.87
CA MET A 141 1.06 37.91 37.50
C MET A 141 1.27 39.41 37.27
N TYR A 142 0.87 40.25 38.22
CA TYR A 142 1.06 41.69 38.16
C TYR A 142 2.54 42.10 38.25
N GLU A 143 3.36 41.37 39.00
CA GLU A 143 4.82 41.56 39.03
C GLU A 143 5.47 41.31 37.65
N LYS A 144 4.89 40.44 36.82
CA LYS A 144 5.33 40.21 35.43
C LYS A 144 4.90 41.32 34.47
N ASN A 145 3.95 42.18 34.85
CA ASN A 145 3.48 43.32 34.05
C ASN A 145 3.28 44.57 34.92
N PRO A 146 4.38 45.20 35.36
CA PRO A 146 4.35 46.27 36.38
C PRO A 146 3.62 47.53 35.89
N GLU A 147 3.69 47.86 34.60
CA GLU A 147 2.99 49.01 34.01
C GLU A 147 1.47 48.86 34.10
N ARG A 148 0.94 47.68 33.76
CA ARG A 148 -0.50 47.41 33.89
C ARG A 148 -0.95 47.45 35.34
N PHE A 149 -0.15 46.90 36.25
CA PHE A 149 -0.48 46.91 37.66
C PHE A 149 -0.50 48.31 38.26
N LYS A 150 0.48 49.15 37.89
CA LYS A 150 0.53 50.56 38.27
C LYS A 150 -0.71 51.32 37.80
N LYS A 151 -1.13 51.10 36.54
CA LYS A 151 -2.35 51.71 35.99
C LYS A 151 -3.60 51.30 36.76
N LEU A 152 -3.78 50.02 37.05
CA LEU A 152 -4.93 49.52 37.82
C LEU A 152 -4.97 50.07 39.25
N LYS A 153 -3.80 50.19 39.90
CA LYS A 153 -3.67 50.83 41.22
C LYS A 153 -4.14 52.29 41.19
N GLU A 154 -3.70 53.06 40.21
CA GLU A 154 -4.14 54.46 40.08
C GLU A 154 -5.64 54.58 39.78
N GLU A 155 -6.20 53.74 38.90
CA GLU A 155 -7.64 53.74 38.61
C GLU A 155 -8.49 53.43 39.85
N ASN A 156 -8.11 52.43 40.66
CA ASN A 156 -8.82 52.12 41.90
C ASN A 156 -8.62 53.20 42.97
N LYS A 157 -7.42 53.81 43.05
CA LYS A 157 -7.15 54.94 43.94
C LYS A 157 -8.07 56.12 43.64
N GLN A 158 -8.32 56.41 42.36
CA GLN A 158 -9.27 57.45 41.95
C GLN A 158 -10.71 57.11 42.35
N LYS A 159 -11.13 55.84 42.22
CA LYS A 159 -12.46 55.40 42.70
C LYS A 159 -12.60 55.56 44.21
N TRP A 160 -11.59 55.21 45.00
CA TRP A 160 -11.57 55.44 46.44
C TRP A 160 -11.72 56.92 46.79
N LYS A 161 -10.94 57.79 46.13
CA LYS A 161 -11.04 59.25 46.32
C LYS A 161 -12.45 59.76 45.96
N GLN A 162 -13.07 59.25 44.90
CA GLN A 162 -14.44 59.60 44.54
C GLN A 162 -15.47 59.13 45.57
N GLN A 163 -15.36 57.92 46.08
CA GLN A 163 -16.26 57.39 47.12
C GLN A 163 -16.16 58.16 48.43
N LEU A 164 -14.94 58.53 48.85
CA LEU A 164 -14.72 59.35 50.04
C LEU A 164 -15.29 60.77 49.88
N LYS A 165 -15.14 61.38 48.70
CA LYS A 165 -15.80 62.66 48.40
C LYS A 165 -17.32 62.55 48.48
N ALA A 166 -17.89 61.47 47.94
CA ALA A 166 -19.34 61.21 48.02
C ALA A 166 -19.82 60.98 49.47
N ALA A 167 -18.93 60.51 50.36
CA ALA A 167 -19.19 60.36 51.79
C ALA A 167 -18.93 61.65 52.62
N GLY A 168 -18.63 62.77 51.97
CA GLY A 168 -18.51 64.09 52.61
C GLY A 168 -17.09 64.49 53.04
N PHE A 169 -16.04 63.76 52.64
CA PHE A 169 -14.65 64.12 52.94
C PHE A 169 -14.10 65.11 51.90
N THR A 170 -13.44 66.19 52.36
CA THR A 170 -12.76 67.17 51.49
C THR A 170 -11.40 66.66 51.00
N ASP A 171 -10.91 67.18 49.88
CA ASP A 171 -9.61 66.79 49.31
C ASP A 171 -8.45 66.97 50.31
N GLU A 172 -8.46 68.06 51.09
CA GLU A 172 -7.46 68.33 52.13
C GLU A 172 -7.51 67.29 53.26
N LEU A 173 -8.71 66.89 53.70
CA LEU A 173 -8.89 65.91 54.76
C LEU A 173 -8.47 64.50 54.29
N ILE A 174 -8.77 64.15 53.03
CA ILE A 174 -8.35 62.89 52.40
C ILE A 174 -6.81 62.86 52.30
N ALA A 175 -6.18 63.92 51.80
CA ALA A 175 -4.72 63.99 51.66
C ALA A 175 -4.00 63.94 53.02
N GLN A 176 -4.59 64.51 54.07
CA GLN A 176 -4.00 64.55 55.40
C GLN A 176 -4.17 63.25 56.19
N LYS A 177 -5.32 62.57 56.05
CA LYS A 177 -5.65 61.34 56.80
C LYS A 177 -5.29 60.06 56.06
N LEU A 178 -5.22 60.09 54.74
CA LEU A 178 -4.96 58.92 53.88
C LEU A 178 -3.91 59.28 52.81
N PRO A 179 -2.66 59.57 53.21
CA PRO A 179 -1.56 59.74 52.26
C PRO A 179 -1.35 58.45 51.44
N ASP A 180 -0.73 58.59 50.26
CA ASP A 180 -0.50 57.47 49.34
C ASP A 180 0.26 56.30 49.99
N SER A 181 1.13 56.56 50.96
CA SER A 181 1.82 55.53 51.76
C SER A 181 0.89 54.63 52.57
N ILE A 182 -0.32 55.09 52.89
CA ILE A 182 -1.38 54.33 53.56
C ILE A 182 -2.39 53.77 52.55
N LEU A 183 -2.71 54.54 51.51
CA LEU A 183 -3.72 54.15 50.52
C LEU A 183 -3.22 53.08 49.54
N ASP A 184 -1.95 53.10 49.16
CA ASP A 184 -1.37 52.17 48.18
C ASP A 184 -1.43 50.70 48.63
N PRO A 185 -1.04 50.33 49.88
CA PRO A 185 -1.20 48.96 50.37
C PRO A 185 -2.66 48.50 50.42
N ILE A 186 -3.60 49.39 50.77
CA ILE A 186 -5.04 49.09 50.87
C ILE A 186 -5.62 48.83 49.47
N VAL A 187 -5.31 49.70 48.51
CA VAL A 187 -5.74 49.58 47.12
C VAL A 187 -5.15 48.32 46.47
N GLU A 188 -3.88 48.02 46.75
CA GLU A 188 -3.23 46.80 46.29
C GLU A 188 -3.91 45.55 46.87
N GLU A 189 -4.14 45.51 48.18
CA GLU A 189 -4.81 44.39 48.83
C GLU A 189 -6.24 44.19 48.32
N GLU A 190 -6.99 45.26 48.10
CA GLU A 190 -8.32 45.20 47.52
C GLU A 190 -8.27 44.69 46.08
N LEU A 191 -7.38 45.20 45.22
CA LEU A 191 -7.24 44.73 43.83
C LEU A 191 -6.97 43.22 43.75
N LEU A 192 -6.19 42.69 44.69
CA LEU A 192 -5.85 41.28 44.74
C LEU A 192 -6.99 40.41 45.30
N LYS A 193 -7.84 40.95 46.18
CA LYS A 193 -8.94 40.21 46.83
C LYS A 193 -10.32 40.43 46.19
N GLN A 194 -10.52 41.55 45.49
CA GLN A 194 -11.78 41.96 44.86
C GLN A 194 -12.41 40.86 43.98
N PRO A 195 -11.66 40.10 43.16
CA PRO A 195 -12.25 39.07 42.30
C PRO A 195 -13.02 37.98 43.08
N ILE A 196 -12.62 37.73 44.33
CA ILE A 196 -13.18 36.67 45.16
C ILE A 196 -13.88 37.18 46.42
N ALA A 197 -13.87 38.50 46.66
CA ALA A 197 -14.36 39.11 47.90
C ALA A 197 -15.84 38.83 48.18
N LYS A 198 -16.65 38.58 47.14
CA LYS A 198 -18.09 38.28 47.25
C LYS A 198 -18.42 36.78 47.19
N LEU A 199 -17.42 35.91 47.08
CA LEU A 199 -17.61 34.47 46.95
C LEU A 199 -17.44 33.76 48.29
N SER A 200 -18.38 32.90 48.66
CA SER A 200 -18.19 31.97 49.76
C SER A 200 -17.17 30.89 49.40
N ASP A 201 -16.58 30.21 50.40
CA ASP A 201 -15.64 29.10 50.16
C ASP A 201 -16.30 27.97 49.37
N THR A 202 -17.59 27.76 49.58
CA THR A 202 -18.40 26.81 48.82
C THR A 202 -18.55 27.25 47.36
N GLN A 203 -18.85 28.53 47.10
CA GLN A 203 -18.96 29.05 45.72
C GLN A 203 -17.62 28.99 44.99
N LEU A 204 -16.53 29.34 45.67
CA LEU A 204 -15.17 29.28 45.13
C LEU A 204 -14.78 27.84 44.79
N ASN A 205 -14.96 26.90 45.73
CA ASN A 205 -14.71 25.49 45.48
C ASN A 205 -15.60 24.94 44.36
N ASN A 206 -16.86 25.34 44.29
CA ASN A 206 -17.75 24.94 43.20
C ASN A 206 -17.30 25.46 41.84
N ILE A 207 -16.66 26.63 41.75
CA ILE A 207 -16.11 27.15 40.49
C ILE A 207 -14.93 26.28 40.04
N PHE A 208 -14.02 25.94 40.94
CA PHE A 208 -12.80 25.19 40.61
C PHE A 208 -13.01 23.66 40.51
N ASN A 209 -14.08 23.12 41.11
CA ASN A 209 -14.44 21.70 41.04
C ASN A 209 -15.47 21.40 39.93
N LYS A 210 -15.93 22.40 39.18
CA LYS A 210 -16.85 22.17 38.07
C LYS A 210 -16.14 21.39 36.96
N THR A 211 -16.75 20.30 36.55
CA THR A 211 -16.31 19.47 35.42
C THR A 211 -17.13 19.80 34.18
N LEU A 212 -16.53 19.62 33.01
CA LEU A 212 -17.18 19.70 31.72
C LEU A 212 -17.32 18.31 31.11
N HIS A 213 -18.56 17.93 30.80
CA HIS A 213 -18.87 16.73 30.05
C HIS A 213 -19.39 17.11 28.66
N VAL A 214 -18.96 16.40 27.62
CA VAL A 214 -19.45 16.59 26.24
C VAL A 214 -20.16 15.31 25.77
N ASN A 215 -21.42 15.41 25.42
CA ASN A 215 -22.21 14.32 24.87
C ASN A 215 -22.48 14.60 23.38
N ILE A 216 -22.11 13.66 22.51
CA ILE A 216 -22.33 13.75 21.07
C ILE A 216 -23.13 12.54 20.62
N THR A 217 -24.31 12.77 20.05
CA THR A 217 -25.31 11.71 19.77
C THR A 217 -25.96 11.86 18.39
N ASN A 218 -26.69 10.81 17.97
CA ASN A 218 -27.60 10.80 16.82
C ASN A 218 -26.97 11.22 15.47
N ASN A 219 -25.89 10.55 15.04
CA ASN A 219 -25.21 10.78 13.76
C ASN A 219 -24.62 12.19 13.62
N ALA A 220 -24.21 12.80 14.73
CA ALA A 220 -23.48 14.05 14.70
C ALA A 220 -22.06 13.86 14.16
N HIS A 221 -21.59 14.83 13.37
CA HIS A 221 -20.19 14.92 12.95
C HIS A 221 -19.57 16.18 13.52
N VAL A 222 -18.59 15.99 14.39
CA VAL A 222 -17.86 17.05 15.08
C VAL A 222 -16.39 17.01 14.72
N ALA A 223 -15.75 18.16 14.54
CA ALA A 223 -14.33 18.25 14.27
C ALA A 223 -13.66 19.32 15.12
N GLY A 224 -12.56 18.97 15.78
CA GLY A 224 -11.80 19.92 16.58
C GLY A 224 -11.19 19.31 17.84
N GLN A 225 -10.51 20.15 18.59
CA GLN A 225 -9.61 19.73 19.67
C GLN A 225 -10.33 19.75 21.02
N VAL A 226 -9.97 18.81 21.89
CA VAL A 226 -10.38 18.86 23.30
C VAL A 226 -9.15 18.78 24.21
N LEU A 227 -9.15 19.50 25.31
CA LEU A 227 -8.01 19.61 26.22
C LEU A 227 -8.47 19.50 27.67
N GLU A 228 -7.88 18.55 28.41
CA GLU A 228 -8.17 18.30 29.83
C GLU A 228 -9.66 17.96 30.10
N LEU A 229 -10.41 17.58 29.06
CA LEU A 229 -11.85 17.42 29.15
C LEU A 229 -12.20 16.32 30.17
N THR A 230 -13.02 16.63 31.18
CA THR A 230 -13.34 15.63 32.22
C THR A 230 -14.01 14.39 31.63
N LYS A 231 -15.01 14.55 30.77
CA LYS A 231 -15.69 13.41 30.15
C LYS A 231 -16.20 13.71 28.76
N MET A 232 -16.09 12.73 27.88
CA MET A 232 -16.73 12.73 26.57
C MET A 232 -17.51 11.44 26.37
N THR A 233 -18.76 11.55 25.94
CA THR A 233 -19.59 10.43 25.52
C THR A 233 -19.93 10.59 24.04
N LEU A 234 -19.52 9.63 23.22
CA LEU A 234 -19.75 9.61 21.77
C LEU A 234 -20.63 8.41 21.43
N ASN A 235 -21.85 8.66 20.96
CA ASN A 235 -22.80 7.61 20.58
C ASN A 235 -23.28 7.80 19.13
N ASP A 236 -23.20 6.76 18.31
CA ASP A 236 -23.66 6.76 16.91
C ASP A 236 -23.15 7.98 16.12
N SER A 237 -21.91 8.42 16.35
CA SER A 237 -21.42 9.72 15.88
C SER A 237 -19.95 9.70 15.48
N LEU A 238 -19.52 10.70 14.72
CA LEU A 238 -18.15 10.87 14.22
C LEU A 238 -17.46 12.06 14.88
N TRP A 239 -16.27 11.84 15.42
CA TRP A 239 -15.37 12.90 15.87
C TRP A 239 -14.06 12.91 15.07
N GLU A 240 -13.64 14.08 14.60
CA GLU A 240 -12.34 14.32 13.97
C GLU A 240 -11.48 15.24 14.86
N PRO A 241 -10.58 14.68 15.70
CA PRO A 241 -9.59 15.49 16.41
C PRO A 241 -8.73 16.23 15.38
N ARG A 242 -8.63 17.57 15.46
CA ARG A 242 -7.83 18.38 14.50
C ARG A 242 -6.38 18.61 14.95
N ARG A 243 -6.05 18.23 16.19
CA ARG A 243 -4.74 18.31 16.86
C ARG A 243 -4.69 17.28 17.99
N HIS A 244 -3.56 17.19 18.70
CA HIS A 244 -3.47 16.46 19.97
C HIS A 244 -4.64 16.82 20.90
N SER A 245 -5.43 15.81 21.26
CA SER A 245 -6.59 15.94 22.13
C SER A 245 -6.42 15.09 23.37
N ASP A 246 -6.91 15.60 24.49
CA ASP A 246 -6.66 15.08 25.82
C ASP A 246 -7.96 15.09 26.62
N ILE A 247 -8.36 13.91 27.09
CA ILE A 247 -9.62 13.66 27.80
C ILE A 247 -9.31 12.78 29.03
N HIS A 248 -9.99 13.02 30.14
CA HIS A 248 -9.93 12.11 31.28
C HIS A 248 -10.72 10.82 31.01
N THR A 249 -12.05 10.90 30.88
CA THR A 249 -12.91 9.73 30.62
C THR A 249 -13.53 9.78 29.22
N LEU A 250 -13.38 8.70 28.43
CA LEU A 250 -13.98 8.58 27.10
C LEU A 250 -14.89 7.35 27.04
N GLU A 251 -16.17 7.59 26.76
CA GLU A 251 -17.18 6.55 26.57
C GLU A 251 -17.68 6.54 25.13
N THR A 252 -17.66 5.37 24.49
CA THR A 252 -18.03 5.23 23.08
C THR A 252 -19.01 4.08 22.84
N SER A 253 -20.03 4.34 22.02
CA SER A 253 -21.00 3.35 21.56
C SER A 253 -21.26 3.56 20.07
N ASN A 254 -20.96 2.57 19.24
CA ASN A 254 -21.08 2.64 17.78
C ASN A 254 -20.51 3.95 17.19
N ALA A 255 -19.36 4.37 17.71
CA ALA A 255 -18.78 5.68 17.43
C ALA A 255 -17.60 5.58 16.45
N GLN A 256 -17.32 6.66 15.75
CA GLN A 256 -16.16 6.78 14.88
C GLN A 256 -15.26 7.92 15.35
N ILE A 257 -13.96 7.68 15.44
CA ILE A 257 -12.95 8.69 15.74
C ILE A 257 -11.92 8.65 14.62
N ARG A 258 -11.80 9.72 13.83
CA ARG A 258 -10.94 9.76 12.65
C ARG A 258 -9.76 10.70 12.83
N LEU A 259 -8.55 10.13 12.75
CA LEU A 259 -7.27 10.85 12.72
C LEU A 259 -6.81 10.99 11.27
N ASN A 260 -6.89 12.23 10.78
CA ASN A 260 -6.60 12.68 9.44
C ASN A 260 -5.10 12.97 9.20
N THR A 261 -4.38 13.49 10.19
CA THR A 261 -2.99 13.94 10.04
C THR A 261 -2.07 13.43 11.14
N LYS A 262 -0.75 13.35 10.86
CA LYS A 262 0.27 12.84 11.79
C LYS A 262 0.39 13.61 13.12
N ASP A 263 -0.11 14.85 13.15
CA ASP A 263 -0.05 15.75 14.30
C ASP A 263 -1.28 15.58 15.21
N GLU A 264 -2.24 14.76 14.79
CA GLU A 264 -3.43 14.39 15.56
C GLU A 264 -3.13 13.16 16.40
N GLN A 265 -3.32 13.31 17.70
CA GLN A 265 -3.16 12.26 18.69
C GLN A 265 -4.31 12.35 19.69
N LEU A 266 -4.65 11.23 20.33
CA LEU A 266 -5.64 11.20 21.39
C LEU A 266 -5.05 10.55 22.64
N THR A 267 -5.08 11.28 23.75
CA THR A 267 -4.74 10.76 25.07
C THR A 267 -6.00 10.63 25.92
N VAL A 268 -6.18 9.47 26.54
CA VAL A 268 -7.21 9.22 27.56
C VAL A 268 -6.52 8.92 28.89
N HIS A 269 -6.70 9.81 29.87
CA HIS A 269 -5.97 9.75 31.15
C HIS A 269 -6.58 8.79 32.19
N GLU A 270 -7.90 8.61 32.13
CA GLU A 270 -8.65 7.77 33.05
C GLU A 270 -9.27 6.59 32.28
N GLU A 271 -10.57 6.34 32.44
CA GLU A 271 -11.21 5.14 31.91
C GLU A 271 -11.66 5.34 30.46
N TYR A 272 -11.24 4.43 29.57
CA TYR A 272 -11.86 4.26 28.25
C TYR A 272 -12.82 3.07 28.26
N LYS A 273 -14.09 3.34 27.98
CA LYS A 273 -15.14 2.33 27.83
C LYS A 273 -15.72 2.40 26.44
N GLY A 274 -15.58 1.34 25.65
CA GLY A 274 -16.40 1.21 24.46
C GLY A 274 -15.78 0.44 23.30
N GLY A 275 -16.37 0.64 22.13
CA GLY A 275 -16.06 -0.09 20.91
C GLY A 275 -16.04 0.80 19.69
N ALA A 276 -15.38 1.96 19.78
CA ALA A 276 -15.25 2.87 18.65
C ALA A 276 -14.48 2.24 17.47
N HIS A 277 -14.78 2.72 16.28
CA HIS A 277 -13.93 2.56 15.11
C HIS A 277 -12.95 3.74 15.10
N PHE A 278 -11.66 3.46 15.24
CA PHE A 278 -10.57 4.41 15.06
C PHE A 278 -10.12 4.38 13.61
N LEU A 279 -10.42 5.44 12.87
CA LEU A 279 -10.11 5.60 11.46
C LEU A 279 -8.79 6.38 11.33
N PHE A 280 -7.82 5.80 10.62
CA PHE A 280 -6.53 6.40 10.34
C PHE A 280 -6.42 6.72 8.86
N LYS A 281 -6.53 8.00 8.52
CA LYS A 281 -6.29 8.53 7.17
C LYS A 281 -4.87 9.10 7.02
N GLN A 282 -4.13 9.26 8.11
CA GLN A 282 -2.72 9.64 8.06
C GLN A 282 -1.83 8.52 7.48
N ASP A 283 -0.66 8.91 6.94
CA ASP A 283 0.37 7.94 6.56
C ASP A 283 1.10 7.39 7.79
N LEU A 284 0.94 6.09 8.04
CA LEU A 284 1.48 5.41 9.20
C LEU A 284 3.00 5.13 9.09
N HIS A 285 3.62 5.28 7.91
CA HIS A 285 5.06 5.01 7.74
C HIS A 285 5.94 6.02 8.49
N HIS A 286 5.44 7.24 8.67
CA HIS A 286 6.15 8.34 9.34
C HIS A 286 5.85 8.46 10.83
N ILE A 287 5.06 7.54 11.39
CA ILE A 287 4.75 7.54 12.81
C ILE A 287 6.03 7.27 13.62
N THR A 288 6.32 8.21 14.53
CA THR A 288 7.40 8.15 15.53
C THR A 288 6.87 8.02 16.96
N GLN A 289 5.58 8.30 17.19
CA GLN A 289 4.92 8.23 18.49
C GLN A 289 3.53 7.59 18.34
N PRO A 290 3.00 6.91 19.37
CA PRO A 290 1.65 6.34 19.32
C PRO A 290 0.60 7.41 19.00
N SER A 291 -0.36 7.07 18.15
CA SER A 291 -1.45 7.99 17.79
C SER A 291 -2.59 7.97 18.81
N LEU A 292 -2.72 6.86 19.54
CA LEU A 292 -3.66 6.70 20.65
C LEU A 292 -2.88 6.32 21.91
N ILE A 293 -3.14 7.02 23.01
CA ILE A 293 -2.47 6.81 24.29
C ILE A 293 -3.54 6.65 25.37
N PHE A 294 -3.51 5.54 26.10
CA PHE A 294 -4.39 5.27 27.23
C PHE A 294 -3.54 5.09 28.48
N ASP A 295 -3.65 6.02 29.43
CA ASP A 295 -2.83 5.98 30.65
C ASP A 295 -3.31 4.94 31.67
N LYS A 296 -4.57 4.51 31.56
CA LYS A 296 -5.20 3.50 32.42
C LYS A 296 -5.91 2.42 31.60
N ASN A 297 -6.79 1.67 32.27
CA ASN A 297 -7.39 0.46 31.75
C ASN A 297 -8.35 0.76 30.58
N VAL A 298 -8.29 -0.11 29.58
CA VAL A 298 -9.17 -0.09 28.41
C VAL A 298 -10.17 -1.23 28.52
N THR A 299 -11.46 -0.91 28.39
CA THR A 299 -12.55 -1.90 28.40
C THR A 299 -13.38 -1.84 27.13
N GLY A 300 -13.72 -3.01 26.58
CA GLY A 300 -14.46 -3.14 25.32
C GLY A 300 -13.56 -3.48 24.12
N ASN A 301 -14.18 -3.62 22.94
CA ASN A 301 -13.50 -4.03 21.71
C ASN A 301 -13.60 -2.92 20.66
N ALA A 302 -12.52 -2.19 20.45
CA ALA A 302 -12.40 -1.17 19.43
C ALA A 302 -11.86 -1.73 18.11
N LYS A 303 -12.24 -1.08 17.00
CA LYS A 303 -11.81 -1.43 15.65
C LYS A 303 -10.84 -0.41 15.10
N VAL A 304 -9.81 -0.88 14.40
CA VAL A 304 -8.84 -0.05 13.70
C VAL A 304 -9.10 -0.14 12.20
N VAL A 305 -9.30 1.02 11.57
CA VAL A 305 -9.55 1.16 10.14
C VAL A 305 -8.44 2.00 9.54
N LEU A 306 -7.74 1.45 8.55
CA LEU A 306 -6.76 2.17 7.75
C LEU A 306 -7.44 2.61 6.45
N GLU A 307 -7.60 3.92 6.29
CA GLU A 307 -8.28 4.53 5.13
C GLU A 307 -7.33 4.81 3.96
N GLN A 308 -6.02 4.84 4.22
CA GLN A 308 -4.99 5.00 3.19
C GLN A 308 -4.59 3.68 2.52
N GLU A 309 -4.02 3.78 1.32
CA GLU A 309 -3.30 2.66 0.72
C GLU A 309 -2.11 2.25 1.58
N LEU A 310 -1.95 0.94 1.80
CA LEU A 310 -1.04 0.37 2.79
C LEU A 310 0.46 0.60 2.53
N GLY A 311 0.84 1.22 1.40
CA GLY A 311 2.25 1.47 1.07
C GLY A 311 3.12 0.22 1.23
N LYS A 312 4.32 0.32 1.79
CA LYS A 312 5.21 -0.84 2.02
C LYS A 312 4.94 -1.45 3.40
N ILE A 313 4.01 -2.40 3.49
CA ILE A 313 3.59 -3.05 4.75
C ILE A 313 4.76 -3.51 5.64
N LYS A 314 5.84 -4.05 5.05
CA LYS A 314 7.04 -4.48 5.81
C LYS A 314 7.65 -3.37 6.66
N ALA A 315 7.58 -2.12 6.20
CA ALA A 315 8.14 -0.96 6.90
C ALA A 315 7.30 -0.53 8.12
N LEU A 316 6.07 -1.06 8.26
CA LEU A 316 5.23 -0.83 9.43
C LEU A 316 5.58 -1.76 10.59
N LYS A 317 6.25 -2.89 10.34
CA LYS A 317 6.56 -3.90 11.36
C LYS A 317 7.28 -3.28 12.56
N GLY A 318 6.75 -3.51 13.75
CA GLY A 318 7.29 -3.04 15.03
C GLY A 318 6.90 -1.61 15.41
N LYS A 319 6.26 -0.84 14.53
CA LYS A 319 5.75 0.49 14.90
C LYS A 319 4.56 0.36 15.85
N LYS A 320 4.62 1.06 16.98
CA LYS A 320 3.53 1.16 17.96
C LYS A 320 2.48 2.16 17.48
N LEU A 321 1.25 1.71 17.31
CA LEU A 321 0.12 2.56 16.93
C LEU A 321 -0.63 3.07 18.16
N ILE A 322 -0.79 2.19 19.15
CA ILE A 322 -1.58 2.41 20.36
C ILE A 322 -0.71 2.09 21.57
N GLU A 323 -0.66 3.00 22.53
CA GLU A 323 -0.04 2.80 23.83
C GLU A 323 -1.13 2.62 24.88
N VAL A 324 -0.98 1.59 25.71
CA VAL A 324 -1.82 1.37 26.90
C VAL A 324 -0.88 1.12 28.08
N LYS A 325 -0.92 2.02 29.07
CA LYS A 325 -0.09 1.94 30.28
C LYS A 325 -0.76 1.12 31.40
N GLY A 326 -2.10 1.04 31.37
CA GLY A 326 -2.88 0.16 32.25
C GLY A 326 -3.15 -1.21 31.63
N ASP A 327 -4.19 -1.89 32.10
CA ASP A 327 -4.59 -3.21 31.59
C ASP A 327 -5.49 -3.08 30.35
N ALA A 328 -5.26 -3.93 29.34
CA ALA A 328 -6.14 -4.11 28.19
C ALA A 328 -6.21 -5.58 27.78
N ASP A 329 -7.39 -6.04 27.40
CA ASP A 329 -7.57 -7.36 26.79
C ASP A 329 -6.78 -7.46 25.48
N ALA A 330 -6.27 -8.65 25.17
CA ALA A 330 -5.53 -8.90 23.93
C ALA A 330 -6.36 -8.61 22.65
N THR A 331 -7.69 -8.57 22.77
CA THR A 331 -8.64 -8.27 21.70
C THR A 331 -9.20 -6.84 21.75
N ALA A 332 -8.76 -6.02 22.71
CA ALA A 332 -9.26 -4.66 22.92
C ALA A 332 -9.15 -3.80 21.65
N PHE A 333 -8.14 -4.05 20.81
CA PHE A 333 -7.99 -3.43 19.50
C PHE A 333 -7.74 -4.49 18.43
N SER A 334 -8.52 -4.42 17.34
CA SER A 334 -8.36 -5.31 16.19
C SER A 334 -8.65 -4.57 14.89
N PHE A 335 -8.05 -5.00 13.78
CA PHE A 335 -8.45 -4.46 12.48
C PHE A 335 -9.90 -4.82 12.16
N ASP A 336 -10.61 -3.86 11.56
CA ASP A 336 -11.99 -4.05 11.11
C ASP A 336 -12.11 -5.00 9.92
N ARG A 337 -11.06 -5.03 9.08
CA ARG A 337 -10.94 -5.87 7.88
C ARG A 337 -9.52 -6.40 7.72
N GLU A 338 -9.34 -7.38 6.86
CA GLU A 338 -8.00 -7.86 6.52
C GLU A 338 -7.26 -6.85 5.63
N TYR A 339 -6.04 -6.50 6.03
CA TYR A 339 -5.12 -5.67 5.25
C TYR A 339 -4.02 -6.55 4.67
N LYS A 340 -4.02 -6.72 3.34
CA LYS A 340 -3.04 -7.52 2.60
C LYS A 340 -2.36 -6.68 1.53
N LYS A 341 -1.06 -6.86 1.39
CA LYS A 341 -0.28 -6.40 0.24
C LYS A 341 0.85 -7.39 0.01
N GLY A 342 0.91 -7.90 -1.20
CA GLY A 342 1.90 -8.88 -1.60
C GLY A 342 1.60 -10.24 -0.99
N LEU A 343 2.69 -10.89 -0.64
CA LEU A 343 2.70 -12.06 0.22
C LEU A 343 2.59 -11.69 1.70
N TYR A 344 2.06 -10.53 2.06
CA TYR A 344 2.06 -10.05 3.43
C TYR A 344 0.67 -9.63 3.89
N LYS A 345 0.30 -10.13 5.07
CA LYS A 345 -0.85 -9.67 5.83
C LYS A 345 -0.35 -8.78 6.97
N LEU A 346 -0.90 -7.59 7.08
CA LEU A 346 -0.66 -6.71 8.22
C LEU A 346 -1.50 -7.20 9.41
N LEU A 347 -0.87 -7.28 10.57
CA LEU A 347 -1.47 -7.66 11.83
C LEU A 347 -1.34 -6.50 12.83
N LEU A 348 -2.27 -6.44 13.77
CA LEU A 348 -2.20 -5.57 14.93
C LEU A 348 -2.13 -6.48 16.15
N ASN A 349 -0.94 -6.58 16.74
CA ASN A 349 -0.66 -7.52 17.81
C ASN A 349 -0.37 -6.77 19.10
N HIS A 350 -0.65 -7.41 20.23
CA HIS A 350 -0.23 -6.93 21.53
C HIS A 350 1.30 -6.87 21.61
N CYS A 351 1.84 -5.75 22.08
CA CYS A 351 3.26 -5.52 22.33
C CYS A 351 3.45 -4.90 23.72
N GLU A 352 4.68 -4.57 24.10
CA GLU A 352 4.95 -3.93 25.39
C GLU A 352 4.16 -2.63 25.53
N ASN A 353 3.25 -2.58 26.51
CA ASN A 353 2.40 -1.44 26.83
C ASN A 353 1.57 -0.95 25.62
N GLY A 354 0.92 -1.85 24.87
CA GLY A 354 -0.05 -1.47 23.83
C GLY A 354 -0.11 -2.39 22.61
N PHE A 355 -0.39 -1.82 21.43
CA PHE A 355 -0.60 -2.54 20.18
C PHE A 355 0.32 -2.02 19.06
N CYS A 356 1.05 -2.95 18.47
CA CYS A 356 2.03 -2.69 17.44
C CYS A 356 1.66 -3.39 16.13
N PHE A 357 2.08 -2.79 15.02
CA PHE A 357 1.99 -3.46 13.73
C PHE A 357 2.96 -4.64 13.67
N ASP A 358 2.45 -5.76 13.17
CA ASP A 358 3.27 -6.90 12.79
C ASP A 358 2.90 -7.34 11.37
N VAL A 359 3.75 -8.16 10.78
CA VAL A 359 3.61 -8.58 9.39
C VAL A 359 3.78 -10.08 9.30
N GLN A 360 2.73 -10.75 8.83
CA GLN A 360 2.73 -12.17 8.55
C GLN A 360 3.01 -12.41 7.08
N LYS A 361 4.09 -13.13 6.77
CA LYS A 361 4.33 -13.65 5.42
C LYS A 361 3.33 -14.78 5.15
N LEU A 362 2.49 -14.61 4.14
CA LEU A 362 1.57 -15.60 3.61
C LEU A 362 2.34 -16.63 2.77
N ALA A 363 1.80 -17.85 2.71
CA ALA A 363 2.35 -18.88 1.83
C ALA A 363 2.26 -18.40 0.36
N ILE A 364 3.34 -18.58 -0.39
CA ILE A 364 3.34 -18.20 -1.81
C ILE A 364 2.33 -19.07 -2.55
N PRO A 365 1.41 -18.50 -3.34
CA PRO A 365 0.50 -19.28 -4.16
C PRO A 365 1.30 -20.10 -5.19
N VAL A 366 1.60 -21.36 -4.86
CA VAL A 366 2.42 -22.22 -5.72
C VAL A 366 1.81 -22.37 -7.11
N ALA A 367 0.49 -22.27 -7.21
CA ALA A 367 -0.24 -22.27 -8.47
C ALA A 367 0.11 -21.08 -9.39
N THR A 368 0.15 -19.85 -8.86
CA THR A 368 0.52 -18.66 -9.64
C THR A 368 1.98 -18.76 -10.09
N LEU A 369 2.87 -19.24 -9.21
CA LEU A 369 4.27 -19.51 -9.58
C LEU A 369 4.39 -20.53 -10.71
N ALA A 370 3.53 -21.55 -10.73
CA ALA A 370 3.54 -22.55 -11.79
C ALA A 370 3.24 -21.92 -13.16
N LEU A 371 2.24 -21.05 -13.24
CA LEU A 371 1.91 -20.34 -14.47
C LEU A 371 3.03 -19.37 -14.91
N TYR A 372 3.63 -18.61 -13.99
CA TYR A 372 4.79 -17.76 -14.30
C TYR A 372 5.94 -18.58 -14.89
N SER A 373 6.29 -19.70 -14.26
CA SER A 373 7.38 -20.57 -14.75
C SER A 373 7.08 -21.19 -16.13
N GLN A 374 5.82 -21.57 -16.38
CA GLN A 374 5.39 -22.15 -17.64
C GLN A 374 5.44 -21.11 -18.77
N GLN A 375 4.96 -19.90 -18.52
CA GLN A 375 5.03 -18.80 -19.47
C GLN A 375 6.48 -18.35 -19.72
N ALA A 376 7.34 -18.34 -18.71
CA ALA A 376 8.77 -18.04 -18.86
C ALA A 376 9.49 -19.07 -19.74
N GLN A 377 9.23 -20.36 -19.52
CA GLN A 377 9.76 -21.42 -20.37
C GLN A 377 9.25 -21.28 -21.81
N MET A 378 7.94 -21.06 -21.97
CA MET A 378 7.34 -20.94 -23.29
C MET A 378 7.83 -19.72 -24.06
N ALA A 379 8.01 -18.56 -23.41
CA ALA A 379 8.56 -17.37 -24.03
C ALA A 379 9.95 -17.61 -24.65
N ASN A 380 10.75 -18.51 -24.07
CA ASN A 380 12.07 -18.86 -24.58
C ASN A 380 12.05 -19.98 -25.64
N THR A 381 11.09 -20.90 -25.60
CA THR A 381 11.09 -22.10 -26.47
C THR A 381 10.08 -22.06 -27.63
N LEU A 382 9.06 -21.21 -27.58
CA LEU A 382 7.90 -21.26 -28.51
C LEU A 382 8.26 -21.03 -29.98
N PHE A 383 9.25 -20.19 -30.25
CA PHE A 383 9.78 -19.94 -31.60
C PHE A 383 11.09 -20.70 -31.87
N GLY A 384 11.38 -21.76 -31.11
CA GLY A 384 12.52 -22.61 -31.36
C GLY A 384 12.44 -23.24 -32.76
N LEU A 385 13.56 -23.21 -33.48
CA LEU A 385 13.67 -23.67 -34.85
C LEU A 385 14.80 -24.70 -34.97
N GLN A 386 14.54 -25.80 -35.67
CA GLN A 386 15.56 -26.75 -36.14
C GLN A 386 15.70 -26.64 -37.65
N LEU A 387 16.82 -27.09 -38.21
CA LEU A 387 17.00 -27.06 -39.66
C LEU A 387 15.90 -27.84 -40.40
N SER A 388 15.52 -29.02 -39.87
CA SER A 388 14.49 -29.86 -40.44
C SER A 388 13.07 -29.28 -40.39
N ASP A 389 12.84 -28.25 -39.57
CA ASP A 389 11.56 -27.51 -39.54
C ASP A 389 11.45 -26.51 -40.69
N ARG A 390 12.60 -25.97 -41.15
CA ARG A 390 12.66 -25.00 -42.25
C ARG A 390 12.79 -25.68 -43.61
N ASN A 391 13.67 -26.66 -43.70
CA ASN A 391 14.01 -27.31 -44.96
C ASN A 391 14.33 -28.80 -44.75
N SER A 392 13.56 -29.66 -45.42
CA SER A 392 13.72 -31.12 -45.34
C SER A 392 14.55 -31.72 -46.48
N ASP A 393 14.95 -30.92 -47.47
CA ASP A 393 15.67 -31.37 -48.68
C ASP A 393 16.91 -30.52 -49.00
N ILE A 394 17.68 -30.22 -47.96
CA ILE A 394 18.89 -29.39 -48.05
C ILE A 394 20.03 -29.98 -48.91
N PHE A 395 20.10 -31.30 -49.09
CA PHE A 395 21.22 -31.94 -49.83
C PHE A 395 20.91 -32.17 -51.32
N ASN A 396 19.83 -31.58 -51.84
CA ASN A 396 19.45 -31.75 -53.22
C ASN A 396 20.19 -30.76 -54.12
N ARG A 397 21.03 -31.28 -55.03
CA ARG A 397 21.92 -30.50 -55.92
C ARG A 397 21.20 -29.78 -57.07
N THR A 398 19.87 -29.83 -57.15
CA THR A 398 19.12 -29.27 -58.28
C THR A 398 18.96 -27.77 -58.09
N LEU A 399 19.85 -26.97 -58.71
CA LEU A 399 19.89 -25.50 -58.85
C LEU A 399 19.78 -24.67 -57.56
N ALA A 400 20.41 -23.49 -57.54
CA ALA A 400 20.24 -22.52 -56.46
C ALA A 400 18.81 -21.97 -56.53
N HIS A 401 17.98 -22.27 -55.53
CA HIS A 401 16.58 -21.86 -55.52
C HIS A 401 16.32 -21.03 -54.27
N LYS A 402 15.81 -19.82 -54.45
CA LYS A 402 15.30 -19.06 -53.30
C LYS A 402 14.08 -19.80 -52.77
N SER A 403 13.99 -19.96 -51.46
CA SER A 403 12.85 -20.63 -50.85
C SER A 403 12.12 -19.74 -49.85
N VAL A 404 10.80 -19.87 -49.83
CA VAL A 404 9.93 -19.31 -48.80
C VAL A 404 9.28 -20.48 -48.08
N TRP A 405 9.23 -20.38 -46.75
CA TRP A 405 8.64 -21.41 -45.91
C TRP A 405 7.65 -20.80 -44.92
N VAL A 406 6.63 -21.59 -44.60
CA VAL A 406 5.62 -21.30 -43.60
C VAL A 406 5.51 -22.50 -42.68
N ARG A 407 5.52 -22.25 -41.37
CA ARG A 407 5.40 -23.26 -40.32
C ARG A 407 4.25 -22.90 -39.40
N ALA A 408 3.26 -23.78 -39.31
CA ALA A 408 2.19 -23.69 -38.33
C ALA A 408 2.44 -24.72 -37.22
N ILE A 409 2.33 -24.29 -35.96
CA ILE A 409 2.51 -25.13 -34.78
C ILE A 409 1.25 -25.10 -33.91
N ASP A 410 0.86 -26.28 -33.41
CA ASP A 410 -0.15 -26.44 -32.37
C ASP A 410 0.40 -27.40 -31.32
N GLY A 411 0.29 -27.05 -30.05
CA GLY A 411 0.89 -27.83 -28.99
C GLY A 411 0.14 -27.76 -27.67
N TYR A 412 0.40 -28.79 -26.88
CA TYR A 412 -0.11 -28.96 -25.54
C TYR A 412 1.06 -29.26 -24.61
N SER A 413 1.06 -28.67 -23.41
CA SER A 413 2.03 -29.04 -22.37
C SER A 413 1.39 -29.11 -21.00
N ASN A 414 1.91 -30.02 -20.19
CA ASN A 414 1.55 -30.15 -18.79
C ASN A 414 2.82 -30.11 -17.94
N GLN A 415 2.84 -29.27 -16.91
CA GLN A 415 4.04 -28.97 -16.13
C GLN A 415 3.74 -28.90 -14.65
N ASN A 416 4.52 -29.63 -13.85
CA ASN A 416 4.49 -29.54 -12.40
C ASN A 416 5.65 -28.69 -11.86
N VAL A 417 5.39 -27.89 -10.83
CA VAL A 417 6.38 -27.05 -10.15
C VAL A 417 6.59 -27.54 -8.73
N GLN A 418 7.80 -27.38 -8.22
CA GLN A 418 8.14 -27.84 -6.88
C GLN A 418 7.18 -27.30 -5.81
N GLY A 419 6.55 -28.23 -5.08
CA GLY A 419 5.57 -27.94 -4.03
C GLY A 419 4.13 -27.73 -4.52
N ASN A 420 3.86 -27.99 -5.80
CA ASN A 420 2.50 -27.98 -6.35
C ASN A 420 1.98 -29.41 -6.54
N ALA A 421 0.71 -29.63 -6.17
CA ALA A 421 0.05 -30.93 -6.34
C ALA A 421 -0.62 -31.06 -7.72
N THR A 422 -1.12 -29.96 -8.27
CA THR A 422 -1.83 -29.94 -9.56
C THR A 422 -0.94 -29.36 -10.66
N PRO A 423 -0.77 -30.04 -11.79
CA PRO A 423 0.11 -29.54 -12.83
C PRO A 423 -0.61 -28.46 -13.66
N ALA A 424 0.18 -27.51 -14.20
CA ALA A 424 -0.30 -26.42 -15.05
C ALA A 424 -0.41 -26.89 -16.50
N GLU A 425 -1.61 -26.76 -17.08
CA GLU A 425 -1.87 -27.13 -18.46
C GLU A 425 -1.76 -25.91 -19.37
N SER A 426 -1.20 -26.08 -20.56
CA SER A 426 -1.13 -25.03 -21.57
C SER A 426 -1.42 -25.54 -22.97
N HIS A 427 -2.09 -24.71 -23.75
CA HIS A 427 -2.22 -24.86 -25.20
C HIS A 427 -1.53 -23.70 -25.90
N GLN A 428 -0.72 -23.99 -26.91
CA GLN A 428 -0.02 -22.98 -27.70
C GLN A 428 -0.30 -23.15 -29.19
N LYS A 429 -0.42 -22.03 -29.90
CA LYS A 429 -0.55 -21.99 -31.35
C LYS A 429 0.34 -20.91 -31.90
N GLY A 430 0.99 -21.17 -33.03
CA GLY A 430 1.92 -20.23 -33.63
C GLY A 430 2.06 -20.43 -35.12
N VAL A 431 2.49 -19.36 -35.78
CA VAL A 431 2.88 -19.36 -37.18
C VAL A 431 4.23 -18.67 -37.30
N GLN A 432 5.15 -19.27 -38.05
CA GLN A 432 6.42 -18.70 -38.45
C GLN A 432 6.48 -18.67 -39.97
N ILE A 433 7.06 -17.61 -40.52
CA ILE A 433 7.27 -17.42 -41.95
C ILE A 433 8.71 -16.97 -42.14
N GLY A 434 9.40 -17.50 -43.13
CA GLY A 434 10.70 -17.01 -43.50
C GLY A 434 11.02 -17.27 -44.96
N GLY A 435 12.13 -16.71 -45.40
CA GLY A 435 12.59 -16.91 -46.76
C GLY A 435 14.06 -16.56 -46.94
N ASP A 436 14.66 -17.25 -47.92
CA ASP A 436 16.06 -17.13 -48.27
C ASP A 436 16.24 -15.88 -49.16
N LEU A 437 17.02 -14.92 -48.69
CA LEU A 437 17.31 -13.68 -49.40
C LEU A 437 18.49 -13.84 -50.34
N PHE A 438 19.51 -14.54 -49.86
CA PHE A 438 20.77 -14.78 -50.55
C PHE A 438 21.12 -16.25 -50.48
N GLU A 439 21.59 -16.78 -51.60
CA GLU A 439 22.05 -18.14 -51.71
C GLU A 439 23.29 -18.18 -52.61
N TRP A 440 24.31 -18.89 -52.15
CA TRP A 440 25.53 -19.14 -52.88
C TRP A 440 25.76 -20.63 -52.95
N GLN A 441 25.91 -21.17 -54.15
CA GLN A 441 26.09 -22.60 -54.36
C GLN A 441 27.25 -22.86 -55.33
N ASN A 442 28.15 -23.73 -54.90
CA ASN A 442 29.20 -24.35 -55.68
C ASN A 442 28.99 -25.88 -55.72
N PRO A 443 29.71 -26.65 -56.56
CA PRO A 443 29.49 -28.09 -56.68
C PRO A 443 29.55 -28.87 -55.35
N ASN A 444 30.34 -28.38 -54.39
CA ASN A 444 30.59 -29.06 -53.11
C ASN A 444 29.95 -28.37 -51.90
N ASN A 445 29.45 -27.14 -52.03
CA ASN A 445 29.01 -26.33 -50.88
C ASN A 445 27.82 -25.44 -51.26
N GLN A 446 26.93 -25.22 -50.32
CA GLN A 446 25.85 -24.24 -50.43
C GLN A 446 25.73 -23.44 -49.14
N LEU A 447 25.52 -22.13 -49.28
CA LEU A 447 25.33 -21.20 -48.19
C LEU A 447 24.04 -20.42 -48.46
N SER A 448 23.11 -20.45 -47.52
CA SER A 448 21.84 -19.71 -47.59
C SER A 448 21.74 -18.75 -46.41
N PHE A 449 21.24 -17.55 -46.66
CA PHE A 449 20.91 -16.56 -45.65
C PHE A 449 19.47 -16.10 -45.83
N GLY A 450 18.71 -16.04 -44.74
CA GLY A 450 17.31 -15.65 -44.78
C GLY A 450 16.83 -14.92 -43.54
N LEU A 451 15.63 -14.37 -43.66
CA LEU A 451 14.91 -13.72 -42.57
C LEU A 451 13.70 -14.53 -42.17
N MET A 452 13.29 -14.37 -40.92
CA MET A 452 12.12 -15.03 -40.37
C MET A 452 11.35 -14.12 -39.41
N VAL A 453 10.04 -14.28 -39.40
CA VAL A 453 9.12 -13.64 -38.48
C VAL A 453 8.11 -14.66 -37.96
N GLY A 454 7.57 -14.41 -36.78
CA GLY A 454 6.58 -15.30 -36.21
C GLY A 454 5.63 -14.60 -35.26
N GLN A 455 4.44 -15.18 -35.12
CA GLN A 455 3.46 -14.82 -34.11
C GLN A 455 2.99 -16.08 -33.40
N ALA A 456 2.85 -16.02 -32.09
CA ALA A 456 2.31 -17.12 -31.33
C ALA A 456 1.48 -16.65 -30.13
N LYS A 457 0.56 -17.51 -29.71
CA LYS A 457 -0.30 -17.33 -28.56
C LYS A 457 -0.29 -18.59 -27.72
N GLN A 458 -0.44 -18.43 -26.42
CA GLN A 458 -0.51 -19.53 -25.49
C GLN A 458 -1.54 -19.21 -24.42
N HIS A 459 -2.40 -20.18 -24.11
CA HIS A 459 -3.39 -20.11 -23.04
C HIS A 459 -3.06 -21.19 -22.01
N SER A 460 -2.99 -20.84 -20.74
CA SER A 460 -2.67 -21.73 -19.62
C SER A 460 -3.82 -21.74 -18.63
N LYS A 461 -4.05 -22.90 -18.03
CA LYS A 461 -5.04 -23.06 -16.98
C LYS A 461 -4.50 -23.95 -15.88
N LEU A 462 -4.84 -23.62 -14.65
CA LEU A 462 -4.55 -24.44 -13.48
C LEU A 462 -5.81 -24.57 -12.63
N TYR A 463 -6.19 -25.81 -12.34
CA TYR A 463 -7.36 -26.15 -11.53
C TYR A 463 -6.99 -26.29 -10.06
N ARG A 464 -7.73 -25.60 -9.19
CA ARG A 464 -7.73 -25.79 -7.74
C ARG A 464 -9.14 -26.19 -7.30
N ALA A 465 -9.26 -26.88 -6.18
CA ALA A 465 -10.52 -27.44 -5.68
C ALA A 465 -11.71 -26.45 -5.73
N ASN A 466 -11.47 -25.15 -5.44
CA ASN A 466 -12.51 -24.12 -5.42
C ASN A 466 -12.20 -22.89 -6.30
N THR A 467 -11.08 -22.85 -7.04
CA THR A 467 -10.69 -21.67 -7.85
C THR A 467 -9.96 -22.07 -9.13
N SER A 468 -10.04 -21.25 -10.19
CA SER A 468 -9.29 -21.48 -11.43
C SER A 468 -8.44 -20.27 -11.81
N ILE A 469 -7.14 -20.50 -12.01
CA ILE A 469 -6.21 -19.46 -12.46
C ILE A 469 -5.95 -19.65 -13.95
N THR A 470 -6.05 -18.56 -14.70
CA THR A 470 -5.83 -18.56 -16.16
C THR A 470 -4.67 -17.64 -16.53
N GLY A 471 -3.98 -17.98 -17.62
CA GLY A 471 -2.88 -17.17 -18.13
C GLY A 471 -2.88 -17.12 -19.65
N ASP A 472 -2.85 -15.92 -20.22
CA ASP A 472 -2.71 -15.68 -21.64
C ASP A 472 -1.35 -15.06 -21.96
N MET A 473 -0.68 -15.59 -22.96
CA MET A 473 0.56 -15.07 -23.50
C MET A 473 0.39 -14.84 -25.01
N LYS A 474 0.80 -13.67 -25.49
CA LYS A 474 0.83 -13.35 -26.93
C LYS A 474 2.17 -12.73 -27.26
N GLY A 475 2.84 -13.21 -28.31
CA GLY A 475 4.13 -12.67 -28.69
C GLY A 475 4.44 -12.77 -30.17
N TYR A 476 5.52 -12.08 -30.51
CA TYR A 476 6.05 -11.94 -31.85
C TYR A 476 7.56 -12.17 -31.82
N ALA A 477 8.09 -12.71 -32.90
CA ALA A 477 9.51 -12.87 -33.10
C ALA A 477 9.92 -12.36 -34.47
N MET A 478 11.13 -11.82 -34.57
CA MET A 478 11.79 -11.49 -35.82
C MET A 478 13.26 -11.88 -35.73
N GLY A 479 13.81 -12.42 -36.80
CA GLY A 479 15.17 -12.93 -36.78
C GLY A 479 15.74 -13.18 -38.16
N ALA A 480 16.99 -13.63 -38.16
CA ALA A 480 17.74 -14.03 -39.33
C ALA A 480 18.36 -15.41 -39.10
N TYR A 481 18.65 -16.11 -40.19
CA TYR A 481 19.31 -17.40 -40.16
C TYR A 481 20.32 -17.53 -41.29
N ALA A 482 21.31 -18.39 -41.07
CA ALA A 482 22.32 -18.76 -42.05
C ALA A 482 22.55 -20.27 -42.00
N THR A 483 22.67 -20.89 -43.16
CA THR A 483 22.85 -22.33 -43.30
C THR A 483 23.96 -22.60 -44.28
N TRP A 484 24.97 -23.31 -43.82
CA TRP A 484 26.02 -23.86 -44.66
C TRP A 484 25.84 -25.37 -44.75
N GLN A 485 26.02 -25.92 -45.94
CA GLN A 485 25.94 -27.36 -46.16
C GLN A 485 26.97 -27.82 -47.19
N GLN A 486 27.52 -28.99 -46.91
CA GLN A 486 28.41 -29.71 -47.81
C GLN A 486 27.56 -30.61 -48.72
N LEU A 487 27.73 -30.47 -50.02
CA LEU A 487 27.00 -31.22 -51.05
C LEU A 487 27.87 -32.32 -51.63
N GLN A 488 27.74 -33.55 -51.13
CA GLN A 488 28.43 -34.72 -51.67
C GLN A 488 27.50 -35.60 -52.52
N ASP A 489 28.09 -36.61 -53.17
CA ASP A 489 27.33 -37.55 -53.99
C ASP A 489 26.27 -38.27 -53.16
N LYS A 490 25.18 -38.67 -53.83
CA LYS A 490 24.04 -39.34 -53.20
C LYS A 490 23.41 -38.56 -52.03
N GLN A 491 23.48 -37.23 -52.04
CA GLN A 491 22.84 -36.35 -51.03
C GLN A 491 23.40 -36.54 -49.61
N THR A 492 24.68 -36.90 -49.48
CA THR A 492 25.39 -36.92 -48.18
C THR A 492 26.09 -35.60 -47.91
N GLY A 493 26.40 -35.34 -46.63
CA GLY A 493 27.24 -34.21 -46.25
C GLY A 493 26.96 -33.64 -44.86
N ALA A 494 27.90 -32.82 -44.39
CA ALA A 494 27.76 -32.04 -43.16
C ALA A 494 26.90 -30.79 -43.38
N TYR A 495 26.29 -30.29 -42.31
CA TYR A 495 25.65 -28.98 -42.31
C TYR A 495 25.93 -28.23 -41.00
N ILE A 496 25.84 -26.91 -41.09
CA ILE A 496 25.86 -25.97 -39.97
C ILE A 496 24.71 -25.01 -40.20
N ASP A 497 23.78 -24.92 -39.26
CA ASP A 497 22.67 -23.97 -39.26
C ASP A 497 22.78 -23.06 -38.03
N SER A 498 22.55 -21.76 -38.23
CA SER A 498 22.50 -20.81 -37.12
C SER A 498 21.37 -19.83 -37.31
N TRP A 499 20.76 -19.44 -36.21
CA TRP A 499 19.72 -18.41 -36.21
C TRP A 499 19.81 -17.52 -34.98
N LEU A 500 19.36 -16.27 -35.15
CA LEU A 500 19.24 -15.27 -34.10
C LEU A 500 17.88 -14.59 -34.24
N GLN A 501 17.13 -14.48 -33.15
CA GLN A 501 15.84 -13.82 -33.15
C GLN A 501 15.61 -12.96 -31.91
N TYR A 502 15.00 -11.80 -32.12
CA TYR A 502 14.42 -10.98 -31.07
C TYR A 502 12.97 -11.36 -30.85
N GLN A 503 12.58 -11.51 -29.59
CA GLN A 503 11.25 -11.97 -29.20
C GLN A 503 10.64 -10.98 -28.20
N HIS A 504 9.34 -10.71 -28.35
CA HIS A 504 8.58 -9.86 -27.45
C HIS A 504 7.22 -10.48 -27.12
N PHE A 505 6.93 -10.63 -25.83
CA PHE A 505 5.70 -11.20 -25.33
C PHE A 505 4.98 -10.26 -24.36
N ARG A 506 3.66 -10.29 -24.44
CA ARG A 506 2.74 -9.70 -23.46
C ARG A 506 2.05 -10.84 -22.73
N HIS A 507 2.04 -10.75 -21.42
CA HIS A 507 1.47 -11.74 -20.52
C HIS A 507 0.31 -11.13 -19.76
N HIS A 508 -0.72 -11.94 -19.56
CA HIS A 508 -1.87 -11.62 -18.76
C HIS A 508 -2.18 -12.82 -17.87
N LEU A 509 -2.25 -12.63 -16.56
CA LEU A 509 -2.69 -13.66 -15.63
C LEU A 509 -3.94 -13.15 -14.93
N SER A 510 -4.90 -14.04 -14.75
CA SER A 510 -6.14 -13.73 -14.04
C SER A 510 -6.42 -14.80 -13.01
N ASP A 511 -6.65 -14.34 -11.80
CA ASP A 511 -7.20 -15.09 -10.67
C ASP A 511 -8.52 -14.44 -10.24
N GLU A 512 -9.29 -15.06 -9.34
CA GLU A 512 -10.61 -14.57 -8.91
C GLU A 512 -10.57 -13.15 -8.32
N ASN A 513 -9.45 -12.78 -7.71
CA ASN A 513 -9.30 -11.52 -6.98
C ASN A 513 -8.27 -10.56 -7.58
N SER A 514 -7.55 -10.95 -8.64
CA SER A 514 -6.47 -10.12 -9.20
C SER A 514 -6.19 -10.42 -10.67
N SER A 515 -5.72 -9.40 -11.38
CA SER A 515 -5.31 -9.52 -12.77
C SER A 515 -3.96 -8.86 -12.99
N GLU A 516 -2.99 -9.64 -13.46
CA GLU A 516 -1.61 -9.22 -13.65
C GLU A 516 -1.29 -9.06 -15.12
N ARG A 517 -0.49 -8.04 -15.45
CA ARG A 517 0.00 -7.80 -16.81
C ARG A 517 1.49 -7.48 -16.77
N TYR A 518 2.27 -8.24 -17.52
CA TYR A 518 3.71 -8.01 -17.63
C TYR A 518 4.20 -8.30 -19.05
N LYS A 519 5.45 -7.91 -19.33
CA LYS A 519 6.07 -8.08 -20.64
C LYS A 519 7.40 -8.80 -20.47
N THR A 520 7.71 -9.68 -21.41
CA THR A 520 9.04 -10.27 -21.53
C THR A 520 9.61 -9.97 -22.91
N LYS A 521 10.92 -9.80 -23.00
CA LYS A 521 11.60 -9.52 -24.26
C LYS A 521 13.05 -9.98 -24.22
N GLY A 522 13.63 -10.25 -25.38
CA GLY A 522 15.06 -10.52 -25.46
C GLY A 522 15.47 -11.26 -26.72
N TRP A 523 16.75 -11.63 -26.76
CA TRP A 523 17.38 -12.30 -27.89
C TRP A 523 17.57 -13.78 -27.59
N THR A 524 17.24 -14.62 -28.55
CA THR A 524 17.53 -16.06 -28.52
C THR A 524 18.36 -16.41 -29.74
N ALA A 525 19.44 -17.17 -29.54
CA ALA A 525 20.35 -17.59 -30.59
C ALA A 525 20.55 -19.11 -30.58
N SER A 526 20.82 -19.70 -31.73
CA SER A 526 21.11 -21.13 -31.83
C SER A 526 22.16 -21.44 -32.88
N LEU A 527 22.85 -22.56 -32.66
CA LEU A 527 23.79 -23.18 -33.57
C LEU A 527 23.49 -24.67 -33.60
N GLU A 528 23.21 -25.21 -34.78
CA GLU A 528 22.96 -26.62 -35.05
C GLU A 528 23.99 -27.14 -36.05
N VAL A 529 24.47 -28.35 -35.82
CA VAL A 529 25.37 -29.06 -36.72
C VAL A 529 24.91 -30.49 -36.87
N GLY A 530 25.17 -31.08 -38.03
CA GLY A 530 24.88 -32.49 -38.25
C GLY A 530 25.48 -33.02 -39.53
N TYR A 531 25.27 -34.32 -39.76
CA TYR A 531 25.82 -35.01 -40.92
C TYR A 531 24.78 -35.98 -41.48
N ASN A 532 24.45 -35.89 -42.76
CA ASN A 532 23.52 -36.81 -43.40
C ASN A 532 24.28 -37.95 -44.08
N ALA A 533 24.21 -39.15 -43.52
CA ALA A 533 24.88 -40.34 -44.03
C ALA A 533 23.87 -41.25 -44.76
N LEU A 534 24.21 -41.69 -45.97
CA LEU A 534 23.47 -42.74 -46.67
C LEU A 534 23.96 -44.11 -46.18
N LEU A 535 23.03 -44.94 -45.70
CA LEU A 535 23.34 -46.29 -45.20
C LEU A 535 22.95 -47.39 -46.18
N ALA A 536 21.84 -47.22 -46.91
CA ALA A 536 21.40 -48.17 -47.92
C ALA A 536 20.63 -47.47 -49.04
N GLU A 537 20.75 -48.00 -50.25
CA GLU A 537 20.05 -47.50 -51.43
C GLU A 537 19.61 -48.69 -52.27
N HIS A 538 18.36 -48.68 -52.71
CA HIS A 538 17.77 -49.74 -53.53
C HIS A 538 16.89 -49.16 -54.63
N PHE A 539 16.87 -49.81 -55.79
CA PHE A 539 15.98 -49.48 -56.90
C PHE A 539 14.95 -50.59 -57.07
N THR A 540 13.68 -50.24 -56.93
CA THR A 540 12.57 -51.19 -57.11
C THR A 540 12.45 -51.61 -58.58
N LYS A 541 11.81 -52.76 -58.85
CA LYS A 541 11.52 -53.25 -60.22
C LYS A 541 10.75 -52.27 -61.10
N LYS A 542 10.05 -51.29 -60.50
CA LYS A 542 9.30 -50.23 -61.20
C LYS A 542 10.12 -48.95 -61.41
N GLY A 543 11.43 -48.97 -61.13
CA GLY A 543 12.33 -47.82 -61.31
C GLY A 543 12.34 -46.80 -60.17
N ASN A 544 11.53 -46.99 -59.11
CA ASN A 544 11.54 -46.08 -57.95
C ASN A 544 12.83 -46.27 -57.13
N ARG A 545 13.41 -45.16 -56.66
CA ARG A 545 14.61 -45.12 -55.81
C ARG A 545 14.21 -45.04 -54.35
N VAL A 546 14.73 -45.94 -53.51
CA VAL A 546 14.53 -45.97 -52.07
C VAL A 546 15.89 -45.80 -51.39
N GLY A 547 16.04 -44.78 -50.55
CA GLY A 547 17.24 -44.56 -49.75
C GLY A 547 16.95 -44.66 -48.26
N PHE A 548 17.95 -45.05 -47.47
CA PHE A 548 17.91 -45.02 -46.01
C PHE A 548 19.06 -44.15 -45.51
N TYR A 549 18.72 -43.05 -44.85
CA TYR A 549 19.67 -42.07 -44.33
C TYR A 549 19.60 -42.00 -42.82
N LEU A 550 20.77 -41.79 -42.20
CA LEU A 550 20.90 -41.51 -40.78
C LEU A 550 21.61 -40.18 -40.59
N GLN A 551 21.02 -39.32 -39.76
CA GLN A 551 21.48 -37.96 -39.53
C GLN A 551 21.67 -37.69 -38.04
N PRO A 552 22.88 -37.92 -37.49
CA PRO A 552 23.24 -37.36 -36.19
C PRO A 552 23.21 -35.83 -36.22
N GLN A 553 22.74 -35.23 -35.13
CA GLN A 553 22.55 -33.79 -35.01
C GLN A 553 22.79 -33.30 -33.58
N VAL A 554 23.41 -32.14 -33.46
CA VAL A 554 23.70 -31.45 -32.20
C VAL A 554 23.30 -30.00 -32.34
N GLN A 555 22.55 -29.47 -31.38
CA GLN A 555 22.14 -28.08 -31.34
C GLN A 555 22.42 -27.47 -29.97
N LEU A 556 22.91 -26.23 -29.98
CA LEU A 556 23.14 -25.41 -28.81
C LEU A 556 22.34 -24.12 -28.93
N THR A 557 21.51 -23.82 -27.94
CA THR A 557 20.61 -22.66 -27.95
C THR A 557 20.83 -21.82 -26.70
N ARG A 558 21.00 -20.51 -26.89
CA ARG A 558 21.12 -19.49 -25.85
C ARG A 558 19.80 -18.75 -25.68
N PHE A 559 19.18 -18.88 -24.52
CA PHE A 559 17.93 -18.21 -24.19
C PHE A 559 18.18 -16.86 -23.51
N GLY A 560 17.56 -15.79 -24.00
CA GLY A 560 17.72 -14.44 -23.46
C GLY A 560 16.43 -13.66 -23.29
N VAL A 561 15.26 -14.29 -23.40
CA VAL A 561 13.98 -13.62 -23.12
C VAL A 561 13.77 -13.55 -21.62
N ASP A 562 13.67 -12.32 -21.11
CA ASP A 562 13.56 -12.02 -19.69
C ASP A 562 12.46 -11.00 -19.39
N GLY A 563 12.03 -10.93 -18.14
CA GLY A 563 11.10 -9.93 -17.61
C GLY A 563 11.20 -9.84 -16.09
N HIS A 564 11.26 -8.59 -15.61
CA HIS A 564 11.13 -8.23 -14.20
C HIS A 564 9.92 -7.31 -14.07
N PHE A 565 9.08 -7.57 -13.07
CA PHE A 565 7.91 -6.73 -12.81
C PHE A 565 7.52 -6.80 -11.33
N VAL A 566 6.74 -5.82 -10.94
CA VAL A 566 6.06 -5.78 -9.64
C VAL A 566 4.62 -6.19 -9.89
N ASP A 567 4.13 -7.20 -9.17
CA ASP A 567 2.74 -7.64 -9.29
C ASP A 567 1.77 -6.62 -8.67
N SER A 568 0.46 -6.78 -8.86
CA SER A 568 -0.59 -5.90 -8.30
C SER A 568 -0.57 -5.85 -6.77
N ASN A 569 0.14 -6.79 -6.17
CA ASN A 569 0.33 -6.90 -4.74
C ASN A 569 1.69 -6.30 -4.29
N ASP A 570 2.42 -5.54 -5.13
CA ASP A 570 3.71 -4.91 -4.79
C ASP A 570 4.82 -5.93 -4.44
N THR A 571 4.73 -7.13 -4.99
CA THR A 571 5.74 -8.19 -4.86
C THR A 571 6.70 -8.12 -6.05
N ASN A 572 8.01 -8.15 -5.78
CA ASN A 572 9.01 -8.22 -6.85
C ASN A 572 9.04 -9.65 -7.42
N VAL A 573 8.73 -9.76 -8.72
CA VAL A 573 8.74 -11.03 -9.45
C VAL A 573 9.85 -11.04 -10.49
N THR A 574 10.72 -12.04 -10.42
CA THR A 574 11.79 -12.28 -11.39
C THR A 574 11.66 -13.67 -12.00
N LEU A 575 11.69 -13.75 -13.33
CA LEU A 575 11.66 -15.03 -14.03
C LEU A 575 13.03 -15.69 -13.98
N LEU A 576 13.07 -17.00 -13.71
CA LEU A 576 14.30 -17.80 -13.64
C LEU A 576 14.45 -18.67 -14.89
N GLY A 577 15.69 -19.06 -15.19
CA GLY A 577 16.03 -19.82 -16.39
C GLY A 577 16.17 -18.95 -17.64
N THR A 578 16.11 -17.62 -17.48
CA THR A 578 16.58 -16.67 -18.48
C THR A 578 18.10 -16.71 -18.48
N HIS A 579 18.70 -16.27 -19.58
CA HIS A 579 20.16 -16.25 -19.71
C HIS A 579 20.81 -17.65 -19.50
N GLN A 580 20.16 -18.73 -19.95
CA GLN A 580 20.72 -20.09 -19.93
C GLN A 580 21.08 -20.66 -21.31
N TRP A 581 21.77 -21.80 -21.28
CA TRP A 581 22.08 -22.63 -22.45
C TRP A 581 21.25 -23.91 -22.43
N GLN A 582 20.79 -24.34 -23.60
CA GLN A 582 20.20 -25.65 -23.83
C GLN A 582 20.99 -26.38 -24.91
N SER A 583 21.40 -27.61 -24.63
CA SER A 583 21.95 -28.52 -25.63
C SER A 583 20.91 -29.56 -26.05
N ARG A 584 20.94 -29.95 -27.31
CA ARG A 584 20.13 -31.04 -27.87
C ARG A 584 21.07 -31.93 -28.65
N VAL A 585 21.03 -33.23 -28.37
CA VAL A 585 21.78 -34.25 -29.11
C VAL A 585 20.78 -35.27 -29.60
N GLY A 586 20.81 -35.61 -30.88
CA GLY A 586 19.86 -36.55 -31.43
C GLY A 586 20.28 -37.18 -32.73
N VAL A 587 19.41 -38.05 -33.21
CA VAL A 587 19.58 -38.75 -34.49
C VAL A 587 18.25 -38.82 -35.21
N GLN A 588 18.28 -38.54 -36.51
CA GLN A 588 17.12 -38.61 -37.39
C GLN A 588 17.35 -39.68 -38.46
N ALA A 589 16.43 -40.62 -38.58
CA ALA A 589 16.41 -41.60 -39.66
C ALA A 589 15.38 -41.19 -40.72
N LYS A 590 15.76 -41.24 -42.00
CA LYS A 590 14.91 -40.85 -43.14
C LYS A 590 14.85 -41.97 -44.16
N LEU A 591 13.69 -42.18 -44.76
CA LEU A 591 13.49 -43.16 -45.82
C LEU A 591 12.90 -42.52 -47.09
N PRO A 592 13.68 -41.72 -47.84
CA PRO A 592 13.23 -41.12 -49.10
C PRO A 592 12.87 -42.18 -50.16
N ILE A 593 11.66 -42.08 -50.69
CA ILE A 593 11.12 -42.88 -51.79
C ILE A 593 10.82 -41.91 -52.95
N THR A 594 11.63 -41.97 -53.99
CA THR A 594 11.46 -41.15 -55.20
C THR A 594 10.69 -41.95 -56.26
N PHE A 595 9.50 -41.48 -56.60
CA PHE A 595 8.66 -42.08 -57.63
C PHE A 595 9.02 -41.55 -59.03
N THR A 596 8.76 -42.36 -60.06
CA THR A 596 9.03 -42.00 -61.46
C THR A 596 8.24 -40.79 -61.96
N ASN A 597 7.14 -40.43 -61.30
CA ASN A 597 6.31 -39.26 -61.61
C ASN A 597 6.85 -37.93 -61.02
N GLY A 598 8.03 -37.93 -60.43
CA GLY A 598 8.68 -36.73 -59.87
C GLY A 598 8.20 -36.34 -58.45
N ILE A 599 7.44 -37.22 -57.78
CA ILE A 599 7.07 -37.06 -56.37
C ILE A 599 8.08 -37.80 -55.50
N THR A 600 8.51 -37.20 -54.39
CA THR A 600 9.36 -37.86 -53.38
C THR A 600 8.67 -37.87 -52.02
N LEU A 601 8.45 -39.05 -51.45
CA LEU A 601 7.91 -39.24 -50.11
C LEU A 601 9.05 -39.53 -49.14
N LYS A 602 9.10 -38.85 -47.99
CA LYS A 602 10.19 -38.94 -47.00
C LYS A 602 9.63 -39.06 -45.58
N PRO A 603 9.19 -40.25 -45.14
CA PRO A 603 8.94 -40.50 -43.73
C PRO A 603 10.26 -40.39 -42.95
N PHE A 604 10.16 -39.89 -41.73
CA PHE A 604 11.30 -39.77 -40.82
C PHE A 604 10.89 -39.99 -39.37
N VAL A 605 11.87 -40.43 -38.58
CA VAL A 605 11.78 -40.51 -37.12
C VAL A 605 13.03 -39.89 -36.52
N THR A 606 12.86 -39.17 -35.43
CA THR A 606 13.95 -38.50 -34.72
C THR A 606 13.85 -38.80 -33.24
N PHE A 607 15.00 -39.03 -32.63
CA PHE A 607 15.13 -39.10 -31.18
C PHE A 607 16.14 -38.05 -30.73
N ASN A 608 15.76 -37.22 -29.77
CA ASN A 608 16.63 -36.19 -29.19
C ASN A 608 16.66 -36.31 -27.66
N VAL A 609 17.84 -36.07 -27.09
CA VAL A 609 18.06 -35.81 -25.67
C VAL A 609 18.35 -34.32 -25.52
N ILE A 610 17.51 -33.63 -24.75
CA ILE A 610 17.61 -32.20 -24.49
C ILE A 610 18.08 -31.99 -23.07
N HIS A 611 19.14 -31.22 -22.89
CA HIS A 611 19.68 -30.83 -21.59
C HIS A 611 19.66 -29.32 -21.41
N GLN A 612 19.14 -28.85 -20.27
CA GLN A 612 19.06 -27.44 -19.89
C GLN A 612 20.05 -27.16 -18.75
N ALA A 613 20.88 -26.13 -18.91
CA ALA A 613 21.89 -25.78 -17.91
C ALA A 613 21.27 -25.28 -16.60
N LYS A 614 20.11 -24.62 -16.66
CA LYS A 614 19.37 -24.10 -15.51
C LYS A 614 17.91 -24.55 -15.60
N ASN A 615 17.24 -24.63 -14.45
CA ASN A 615 15.79 -24.87 -14.45
C ASN A 615 15.05 -23.56 -14.71
N PHE A 616 13.98 -23.61 -15.51
CA PHE A 616 13.02 -22.51 -15.58
C PHE A 616 12.25 -22.41 -14.26
N GLY A 617 11.86 -21.20 -13.88
CA GLY A 617 11.21 -20.96 -12.61
C GLY A 617 10.84 -19.50 -12.40
N VAL A 618 10.57 -19.17 -11.15
CA VAL A 618 10.25 -17.81 -10.73
C VAL A 618 10.77 -17.59 -9.31
N GLU A 619 11.22 -16.37 -9.07
CA GLU A 619 11.60 -15.86 -7.76
C GLU A 619 10.62 -14.75 -7.37
N MET A 620 10.01 -14.88 -6.19
CA MET A 620 9.15 -13.86 -5.59
C MET A 620 9.72 -13.51 -4.22
N ASP A 621 10.10 -12.25 -4.03
CA ASP A 621 10.57 -11.74 -2.73
C ASP A 621 11.67 -12.61 -2.07
N GLY A 622 12.57 -13.16 -2.89
CA GLY A 622 13.70 -14.01 -2.47
C GLY A 622 13.40 -15.51 -2.35
N GLU A 623 12.16 -15.95 -2.52
CA GLU A 623 11.80 -17.37 -2.54
C GLU A 623 11.73 -17.89 -3.98
N ARG A 624 12.49 -18.95 -4.28
CA ARG A 624 12.63 -19.53 -5.62
C ARG A 624 11.83 -20.80 -5.75
N ARG A 625 11.05 -20.92 -6.83
CA ARG A 625 10.47 -22.20 -7.25
C ARG A 625 10.82 -22.48 -8.70
N VAL A 626 11.22 -23.72 -8.97
CA VAL A 626 11.68 -24.15 -10.28
C VAL A 626 10.95 -25.39 -10.76
N VAL A 627 10.96 -25.58 -12.07
CA VAL A 627 10.53 -26.79 -12.76
C VAL A 627 11.73 -27.70 -12.85
N ASP A 628 11.71 -28.85 -12.18
CA ASP A 628 12.81 -29.81 -12.31
C ASP A 628 12.67 -30.60 -13.62
N ASN A 629 13.23 -30.06 -14.70
CA ASN A 629 13.19 -30.61 -16.06
C ASN A 629 14.53 -30.47 -16.82
N LYS A 630 15.66 -30.57 -16.11
CA LYS A 630 17.01 -30.46 -16.72
C LYS A 630 17.23 -31.37 -17.92
N ILE A 631 16.71 -32.59 -17.88
CA ILE A 631 16.81 -33.56 -18.98
C ILE A 631 15.41 -33.88 -19.49
N THR A 632 15.25 -33.77 -20.80
CA THR A 632 14.00 -34.08 -21.51
C THR A 632 14.31 -34.99 -22.69
N LEU A 633 13.56 -36.08 -22.83
CA LEU A 633 13.62 -36.96 -23.99
C LEU A 633 12.55 -36.52 -25.00
N GLU A 634 12.92 -36.36 -26.25
CA GLU A 634 12.01 -36.00 -27.34
C GLU A 634 12.02 -37.07 -28.42
N GLY A 635 10.84 -37.58 -28.76
CA GLY A 635 10.62 -38.37 -29.96
C GLY A 635 9.80 -37.56 -30.97
N GLN A 636 10.21 -37.57 -32.23
CA GLN A 636 9.49 -36.94 -33.33
C GLN A 636 9.28 -37.93 -34.47
N ILE A 637 8.08 -37.94 -35.03
CA ILE A 637 7.75 -38.67 -36.25
C ILE A 637 7.18 -37.69 -37.26
N GLY A 638 7.41 -37.93 -38.54
CA GLY A 638 6.83 -37.08 -39.57
C GLY A 638 7.01 -37.64 -40.97
N VAL A 639 6.42 -36.92 -41.91
CA VAL A 639 6.48 -37.23 -43.33
C VAL A 639 6.62 -35.93 -44.11
N ALA A 640 7.56 -35.91 -45.06
CA ALA A 640 7.65 -34.85 -46.05
C ALA A 640 7.30 -35.39 -47.44
N VAL A 641 6.55 -34.62 -48.21
CA VAL A 641 6.17 -34.89 -49.59
C VAL A 641 6.72 -33.76 -50.44
N LYS A 642 7.63 -34.09 -51.34
CA LYS A 642 8.14 -33.17 -52.36
C LYS A 642 7.40 -33.43 -53.67
N VAL A 643 6.77 -32.40 -54.20
CA VAL A 643 6.04 -32.45 -55.47
C VAL A 643 6.87 -31.71 -56.51
N LYS A 644 7.47 -32.45 -57.46
CA LYS A 644 8.43 -31.91 -58.43
C LYS A 644 9.60 -31.21 -57.72
N SER A 645 10.17 -30.17 -58.30
CA SER A 645 11.31 -29.44 -57.71
C SER A 645 10.92 -28.22 -56.89
N HIS A 646 9.63 -27.84 -56.83
CA HIS A 646 9.21 -26.53 -56.31
C HIS A 646 8.50 -26.57 -54.96
N LEU A 647 7.72 -27.61 -54.65
CA LEU A 647 6.85 -27.62 -53.47
C LEU A 647 7.20 -28.76 -52.53
N THR A 648 7.41 -28.45 -51.25
CA THR A 648 7.57 -29.45 -50.19
C THR A 648 6.56 -29.20 -49.08
N LEU A 649 5.82 -30.24 -48.73
CA LEU A 649 4.87 -30.27 -47.63
C LEU A 649 5.38 -31.22 -46.56
N GLN A 650 5.40 -30.82 -45.30
CA GLN A 650 5.84 -31.66 -44.19
C GLN A 650 4.84 -31.59 -43.05
N ALA A 651 4.50 -32.75 -42.50
CA ALA A 651 3.73 -32.89 -41.28
C ALA A 651 4.57 -33.64 -40.25
N SER A 652 4.59 -33.16 -39.02
CA SER A 652 5.30 -33.84 -37.94
C SER A 652 4.58 -33.73 -36.61
N PHE A 653 4.87 -34.70 -35.74
CA PHE A 653 4.40 -34.75 -34.37
C PHE A 653 5.59 -35.07 -33.46
N ASN A 654 5.82 -34.23 -32.45
CA ASN A 654 6.84 -34.45 -31.43
C ASN A 654 6.21 -34.59 -30.04
N ARG A 655 6.81 -35.47 -29.23
CA ARG A 655 6.48 -35.67 -27.82
C ARG A 655 7.73 -35.55 -26.99
N GLN A 656 7.68 -34.66 -25.99
CA GLN A 656 8.71 -34.43 -25.01
C GLN A 656 8.28 -34.99 -23.64
N THR A 657 9.18 -35.73 -23.00
CA THR A 657 8.97 -36.30 -21.66
C THR A 657 10.18 -35.97 -20.80
N GLY A 658 9.96 -35.17 -19.76
CA GLY A 658 10.91 -34.91 -18.68
C GLY A 658 10.27 -35.27 -17.34
N LYS A 659 11.05 -35.14 -16.25
CA LYS A 659 10.62 -35.54 -14.89
C LYS A 659 9.31 -34.87 -14.45
N ASN A 660 9.21 -33.54 -14.61
CA ASN A 660 8.04 -32.76 -14.20
C ASN A 660 7.34 -32.04 -15.37
N ARG A 661 7.62 -32.41 -16.62
CA ARG A 661 7.04 -31.77 -17.79
C ARG A 661 6.78 -32.78 -18.89
N GLN A 662 5.60 -32.72 -19.47
CA GLN A 662 5.27 -33.41 -20.71
C GLN A 662 4.77 -32.40 -21.73
N ALA A 663 5.21 -32.52 -22.98
CA ALA A 663 4.71 -31.68 -24.06
C ALA A 663 4.48 -32.52 -25.31
N ARG A 664 3.50 -32.11 -26.11
CA ARG A 664 3.18 -32.67 -27.42
C ARG A 664 2.95 -31.52 -28.37
N GLN A 665 3.46 -31.62 -29.58
CA GLN A 665 3.26 -30.59 -30.58
C GLN A 665 3.13 -31.24 -31.96
N GLY A 666 2.22 -30.68 -32.75
CA GLY A 666 2.10 -30.92 -34.19
C GLY A 666 2.66 -29.72 -34.94
N ALA A 667 3.31 -29.98 -36.07
CA ALA A 667 3.76 -28.94 -36.97
C ALA A 667 3.40 -29.29 -38.41
N LEU A 668 2.94 -28.28 -39.15
CA LEU A 668 2.75 -28.33 -40.61
C LEU A 668 3.68 -27.29 -41.24
N ASN A 669 4.58 -27.76 -42.09
CA ASN A 669 5.53 -26.91 -42.79
C ASN A 669 5.25 -26.98 -44.30
N LEU A 670 5.21 -25.83 -44.94
CA LEU A 670 5.10 -25.66 -46.38
C LEU A 670 6.34 -24.91 -46.84
N GLN A 671 7.02 -25.42 -47.85
CA GLN A 671 8.17 -24.77 -48.47
C GLN A 671 7.97 -24.68 -49.98
N TRP A 672 8.20 -23.49 -50.53
CA TRP A 672 8.18 -23.22 -51.96
C TRP A 672 9.55 -22.74 -52.40
N ALA A 673 10.16 -23.46 -53.35
CA ALA A 673 11.44 -23.12 -53.99
C ALA A 673 11.20 -22.62 -55.43
N PHE A 674 11.83 -21.51 -55.81
CA PHE A 674 11.67 -20.86 -57.12
C PHE A 674 12.97 -20.30 -57.69
#